data_AF-A0A520PR48-F1
#
_entry.id   AF-A0A520PR48-F1
#
_cell.length_a   1.000
_cell.length_b   1.000
_cell.length_c   1.000
_cell.angle_alpha   90.00
_cell.angle_beta   90.00
_cell.angle_gamma   90.00
#
_symmetry.space_group_name_H-M   'P 1'
#
loop_
_entity.id
_entity.type
_entity.pdbx_description
1 polymer ?
#
loop_
_entity_poly.entity_id
_entity_poly.type
_entity_poly.pdbx_seq_one_letter_code
_entity_poly.pdbx_strand_id
1 'polypeptide(L)'
;MTRGADIIAAIILLALAIAILVYLLHWLYRRSSKEVSFVRTGMLGEKVVISGGAFVLPIIHNITQVGMRTLNINIKRAGDKSLITKDRMRAELVTEFFTKVPPEQKAVATAAQTLGNRTLDPEHLREVVQGRFADALGEVAAKMTLDEIQENRGQFVKEVTKIANESIGHTGLALETVSIISLDQTPIEQFNPANTFDSQGLTQLTEQIESRKKKRNDITQDTKISIENKNLETIQKELEIKKNEEFSKYQQEREIAIQKAKERTETVKQRAEKEREAEQAEIRNQELVEVAKISQNQVIEVEKKLTETRLIGEIEKRRKEQNEIEKNATLDIRQKDLETEVKILNLDKESEYARLEKQKSVEIRRAQEKTATIKEQSERQKDAEEAQIISEQGIKNARIAQQRNLDAHRIESERETRLLDIEKAKRLSIEDHQKDLEVINKSKQVLKSKAEEQVTRAKAIEAEEKANSVKYVEKAQGIKKVDVITAASKAEQDKFASMAAKLRYEIDAAGKEALNAAENLRSDASRRSALRLKLAEKIESIIRESVKPMSNIGDIKIIDVNGLPGFSGSGAGSGDGGTGSIISNKEGIGTRGGSLADNVVSSALRYRAHQPFLDSLLKEIGMAPGEISNIRNILGDYENPQKDYHMNFDKDPTKGPKRNK
;
A
#
# COMPACT_ATOMS: atom_id res chain seq x y z
N MET A 1 22.78 -72.94 -89.78
CA MET A 1 23.39 -72.15 -88.69
C MET A 1 22.48 -71.03 -88.14
N THR A 2 21.27 -70.81 -88.66
CA THR A 2 20.40 -69.67 -88.30
C THR A 2 19.38 -69.94 -87.19
N ARG A 3 18.92 -71.20 -87.01
CA ARG A 3 17.90 -71.53 -85.98
C ARG A 3 18.31 -71.23 -84.53
N GLY A 4 19.61 -71.31 -84.22
CA GLY A 4 20.10 -70.98 -82.87
C GLY A 4 20.03 -69.47 -82.58
N ALA A 5 20.36 -68.63 -83.56
CA ALA A 5 20.36 -67.17 -83.41
C ALA A 5 18.94 -66.60 -83.28
N ASP A 6 17.96 -67.15 -84.01
CA ASP A 6 16.56 -66.70 -83.95
C ASP A 6 15.90 -67.05 -82.60
N ILE A 7 16.21 -68.22 -82.04
CA ILE A 7 15.72 -68.63 -80.71
C ILE A 7 16.35 -67.73 -79.63
N ILE A 8 17.65 -67.42 -79.74
CA ILE A 8 18.33 -66.49 -78.83
C ILE A 8 17.73 -65.09 -78.94
N ALA A 9 17.46 -64.58 -80.14
CA ALA A 9 16.85 -63.28 -80.36
C ALA A 9 15.42 -63.20 -79.77
N ALA A 10 14.61 -64.25 -79.93
CA ALA A 10 13.27 -64.33 -79.35
C ALA A 10 13.31 -64.36 -77.80
N ILE A 11 14.25 -65.09 -77.21
CA ILE A 11 14.44 -65.12 -75.76
C ILE A 11 14.89 -63.74 -75.25
N ILE A 12 15.80 -63.06 -75.95
CA ILE A 12 16.24 -61.71 -75.61
C ILE A 12 15.08 -60.71 -75.70
N LEU A 13 14.26 -60.78 -76.74
CA LEU A 13 13.08 -59.92 -76.91
C LEU A 13 12.04 -60.14 -75.80
N LEU A 14 11.80 -61.41 -75.44
CA LEU A 14 10.91 -61.77 -74.34
C LEU A 14 11.47 -61.27 -73.01
N ALA A 15 12.76 -61.45 -72.75
CA ALA A 15 13.42 -60.96 -71.55
C ALA A 15 13.37 -59.42 -71.47
N LEU A 16 13.57 -58.72 -72.59
CA LEU A 16 13.45 -57.26 -72.68
C LEU A 16 12.01 -56.80 -72.42
N ALA A 17 11.02 -57.48 -72.99
CA ALA A 17 9.61 -57.19 -72.77
C ALA A 17 9.23 -57.38 -71.30
N ILE A 18 9.70 -58.46 -70.66
CA ILE A 18 9.51 -58.68 -69.22
C ILE A 18 10.21 -57.60 -68.40
N ALA A 19 11.44 -57.22 -68.76
CA ALA A 19 12.17 -56.17 -68.06
C ALA A 19 11.45 -54.80 -68.16
N ILE A 20 10.93 -54.44 -69.33
CA ILE A 20 10.12 -53.24 -69.54
C ILE A 20 8.82 -53.31 -68.73
N LEU A 21 8.14 -54.46 -68.73
CA LEU A 21 6.91 -54.66 -67.98
C LEU A 21 7.15 -54.53 -66.47
N VAL A 22 8.21 -55.15 -65.93
CA VAL A 22 8.60 -55.06 -64.52
C VAL A 22 8.97 -53.63 -64.16
N TYR A 23 9.73 -52.94 -65.01
CA TYR A 23 10.07 -51.53 -64.82
C TYR A 23 8.82 -50.65 -64.78
N LEU A 24 7.88 -50.87 -65.70
CA LEU A 24 6.62 -50.13 -65.77
C LEU A 24 5.73 -50.41 -64.55
N LEU A 25 5.62 -51.67 -64.11
CA LEU A 25 4.92 -52.04 -62.88
C LEU A 25 5.54 -51.40 -61.64
N HIS A 26 6.87 -51.35 -61.55
CA HIS A 26 7.57 -50.67 -60.46
C HIS A 26 7.30 -49.17 -60.47
N TRP A 27 7.29 -48.54 -61.65
CA TRP A 27 7.01 -47.12 -61.81
C TRP A 27 5.55 -46.75 -61.48
N LEU A 28 4.58 -47.60 -61.83
CA LEU A 28 3.15 -47.38 -61.55
C LEU A 28 2.76 -47.70 -60.11
N TYR A 29 3.53 -48.52 -59.39
CA TYR A 29 3.15 -48.97 -58.06
C TYR A 29 3.56 -47.97 -56.98
N ARG A 30 2.58 -47.24 -56.44
CA ARG A 30 2.79 -46.32 -55.31
C ARG A 30 2.40 -46.97 -54.00
N ARG A 31 3.23 -46.78 -52.97
CA ARG A 31 3.04 -47.32 -51.62
C ARG A 31 2.62 -46.22 -50.65
N SER A 32 1.68 -46.54 -49.78
CA SER A 32 1.29 -45.76 -48.60
C SER A 32 2.10 -46.25 -47.40
N SER A 33 2.44 -45.35 -46.48
CA SER A 33 3.04 -45.68 -45.20
C SER A 33 1.97 -45.70 -44.10
N LYS A 34 2.33 -46.11 -42.88
CA LYS A 34 1.43 -46.04 -41.72
C LYS A 34 1.08 -44.60 -41.32
N GLU A 35 1.91 -43.63 -41.69
CA GLU A 35 1.69 -42.21 -41.40
C GLU A 35 0.98 -41.47 -42.53
N VAL A 36 1.08 -41.95 -43.76
CA VAL A 36 0.58 -41.26 -44.95
C VAL A 36 -0.23 -42.23 -45.79
N SER A 37 -1.53 -41.97 -45.89
CA SER A 37 -2.42 -42.60 -46.86
C SER A 37 -2.49 -41.76 -48.12
N PHE A 38 -2.99 -42.35 -49.21
CA PHE A 38 -3.30 -41.58 -50.40
C PHE A 38 -4.62 -42.01 -51.01
N VAL A 39 -5.31 -41.03 -51.59
CA VAL A 39 -6.53 -41.25 -52.35
C VAL A 39 -6.20 -41.08 -53.82
N ARG A 40 -6.47 -42.13 -54.60
CA ARG A 40 -6.34 -42.11 -56.05
C ARG A 40 -7.69 -41.76 -56.65
N THR A 41 -7.79 -40.67 -57.39
CA THR A 41 -8.99 -40.27 -58.12
C THR A 41 -8.73 -40.34 -59.63
N GLY A 42 -9.76 -40.58 -60.45
CA GLY A 42 -9.64 -40.65 -61.91
C GLY A 42 -10.49 -41.75 -62.54
N MET A 43 -10.00 -42.33 -63.64
CA MET A 43 -10.67 -43.45 -64.32
C MET A 43 -10.88 -44.62 -63.32
N LEU A 44 -12.09 -45.20 -63.29
CA LEU A 44 -12.54 -46.21 -62.29
C LEU A 44 -12.92 -45.64 -60.90
N GLY A 45 -13.03 -44.33 -60.74
CA GLY A 45 -13.51 -43.69 -59.52
C GLY A 45 -12.44 -43.49 -58.44
N GLU A 46 -12.87 -43.11 -57.24
CA GLU A 46 -11.97 -42.91 -56.10
C GLU A 46 -11.58 -44.24 -55.44
N LYS A 47 -10.31 -44.37 -55.09
CA LYS A 47 -9.79 -45.51 -54.31
C LYS A 47 -8.90 -45.00 -53.18
N VAL A 48 -9.31 -45.30 -51.95
CA VAL A 48 -8.57 -44.98 -50.73
C VAL A 48 -7.60 -46.11 -50.41
N VAL A 49 -6.33 -45.78 -50.22
CA VAL A 49 -5.27 -46.77 -49.91
C VAL A 49 -4.69 -46.46 -48.54
N ILE A 50 -4.93 -47.35 -47.57
CA ILE A 50 -4.47 -47.26 -46.18
C ILE A 50 -3.47 -48.39 -45.95
N SER A 51 -2.22 -48.06 -45.62
CA SER A 51 -1.18 -49.06 -45.29
C SER A 51 -1.02 -50.17 -46.35
N GLY A 52 -1.04 -49.78 -47.62
CA GLY A 52 -0.93 -50.68 -48.76
C GLY A 52 -0.36 -49.98 -49.99
N GLY A 53 -0.50 -50.57 -51.17
CA GLY A 53 -0.11 -49.92 -52.42
C GLY A 53 -1.15 -50.09 -53.51
N ALA A 54 -1.14 -49.18 -54.47
CA ALA A 54 -2.00 -49.23 -55.62
C ALA A 54 -1.26 -48.80 -56.88
N PHE A 55 -1.66 -49.37 -58.01
CA PHE A 55 -1.20 -48.92 -59.31
C PHE A 55 -1.83 -47.58 -59.64
N VAL A 56 -1.00 -46.60 -59.96
CA VAL A 56 -1.40 -45.26 -60.34
C VAL A 56 -0.81 -44.92 -61.71
N LEU A 57 -1.69 -44.87 -62.70
CA LEU A 57 -1.38 -44.41 -64.05
C LEU A 57 -1.36 -42.86 -64.08
N PRO A 58 -0.20 -42.19 -64.29
CA PRO A 58 -0.08 -40.75 -64.13
C PRO A 58 -0.93 -39.90 -65.09
N ILE A 59 -1.33 -40.47 -66.23
CA ILE A 59 -2.08 -39.76 -67.28
C ILE A 59 -3.57 -39.61 -66.91
N ILE A 60 -4.12 -40.58 -66.17
CA ILE A 60 -5.58 -40.69 -65.94
C ILE A 60 -5.97 -40.68 -64.46
N HIS A 61 -4.98 -40.64 -63.56
CA HIS A 61 -5.22 -40.64 -62.12
C HIS A 61 -4.46 -39.50 -61.44
N ASN A 62 -5.11 -38.85 -60.49
CA ASN A 62 -4.51 -37.93 -59.54
C ASN A 62 -4.36 -38.60 -58.17
N ILE A 63 -3.36 -38.16 -57.42
CA ILE A 63 -3.08 -38.67 -56.08
C ILE A 63 -3.08 -37.52 -55.10
N THR A 64 -3.94 -37.61 -54.09
CA THR A 64 -3.92 -36.70 -52.94
C THR A 64 -3.38 -37.45 -51.74
N GLN A 65 -2.35 -36.92 -51.09
CA GLN A 65 -1.77 -37.53 -49.90
C GLN A 65 -2.48 -37.00 -48.65
N VAL A 66 -2.68 -37.89 -47.67
CA VAL A 66 -3.33 -37.56 -46.41
C VAL A 66 -2.47 -38.04 -45.25
N GLY A 67 -2.07 -37.12 -44.39
CA GLY A 67 -1.38 -37.41 -43.14
C GLY A 67 -2.33 -38.00 -42.10
N MET A 68 -1.99 -39.18 -41.59
CA MET A 68 -2.70 -39.88 -40.52
C MET A 68 -1.95 -39.82 -39.18
N ARG A 69 -0.77 -39.18 -39.14
CA ARG A 69 -0.05 -38.94 -37.87
C ARG A 69 -0.84 -37.99 -36.97
N THR A 70 -0.67 -38.12 -35.67
CA THR A 70 -1.18 -37.13 -34.71
C THR A 70 -0.39 -35.84 -34.83
N LEU A 71 -1.11 -34.74 -34.99
CA LEU A 71 -0.57 -33.39 -35.04
C LEU A 71 -1.04 -32.62 -33.80
N ASN A 72 -0.12 -31.88 -33.19
CA ASN A 72 -0.42 -30.98 -32.08
C ASN A 72 -0.70 -29.58 -32.62
N ILE A 73 -1.85 -29.03 -32.24
CA ILE A 73 -2.27 -27.68 -32.65
C ILE A 73 -2.37 -26.85 -31.38
N ASN A 74 -1.41 -25.94 -31.22
CA ASN A 74 -1.40 -25.01 -30.10
C ASN A 74 -2.30 -23.80 -30.41
N ILE A 75 -3.22 -23.52 -29.51
CA ILE A 75 -4.10 -22.36 -29.56
C ILE A 75 -3.88 -21.52 -28.32
N LYS A 76 -3.41 -20.30 -28.56
CA LYS A 76 -3.28 -19.26 -27.55
C LYS A 76 -4.42 -18.25 -27.70
N ARG A 77 -5.19 -18.05 -26.64
CA ARG A 77 -6.22 -17.02 -26.49
C ARG A 77 -5.77 -16.08 -25.37
N ALA A 78 -5.30 -14.89 -25.73
CA ALA A 78 -4.73 -13.91 -24.81
C ALA A 78 -5.00 -12.49 -25.32
N GLY A 79 -4.88 -11.49 -24.44
CA GLY A 79 -5.15 -10.10 -24.79
C GLY A 79 -6.54 -9.90 -25.42
N ASP A 80 -6.59 -9.21 -26.55
CA ASP A 80 -7.84 -8.95 -27.30
C ASP A 80 -8.60 -10.22 -27.70
N LYS A 81 -7.89 -11.35 -27.85
CA LYS A 81 -8.47 -12.65 -28.21
C LYS A 81 -8.72 -13.54 -26.99
N SER A 82 -8.65 -13.03 -25.77
CA SER A 82 -8.98 -13.82 -24.57
C SER A 82 -10.42 -14.35 -24.61
N LEU A 83 -10.69 -15.35 -23.79
CA LEU A 83 -12.01 -15.92 -23.63
C LEU A 83 -12.78 -15.12 -22.59
N ILE A 84 -14.09 -14.97 -22.78
CA ILE A 84 -14.96 -14.32 -21.81
C ILE A 84 -15.73 -15.43 -21.09
N THR A 85 -15.58 -15.50 -19.77
CA THR A 85 -16.26 -16.48 -18.92
C THR A 85 -17.67 -16.04 -18.54
N LYS A 86 -18.43 -16.92 -17.89
CA LYS A 86 -19.80 -16.65 -17.44
C LYS A 86 -19.92 -15.41 -16.55
N ASP A 87 -18.93 -15.20 -15.68
CA ASP A 87 -18.79 -14.06 -14.77
C ASP A 87 -18.23 -12.80 -15.46
N ARG A 88 -18.18 -12.77 -16.80
CA ARG A 88 -17.66 -11.65 -17.61
C ARG A 88 -16.18 -11.34 -17.34
N MET A 89 -15.45 -12.32 -16.82
CA MET A 89 -14.01 -12.22 -16.64
C MET A 89 -13.31 -12.63 -17.93
N ARG A 90 -12.22 -11.92 -18.25
CA ARG A 90 -11.36 -12.28 -19.38
C ARG A 90 -10.30 -13.28 -18.90
N ALA A 91 -10.26 -14.42 -19.56
CA ALA A 91 -9.36 -15.52 -19.27
C ALA A 91 -8.37 -15.72 -20.42
N GLU A 92 -7.09 -15.71 -20.10
CA GLU A 92 -6.04 -16.14 -21.01
C GLU A 92 -5.86 -17.65 -20.89
N LEU A 93 -5.91 -18.32 -22.03
CA LEU A 93 -5.87 -19.77 -22.11
C LEU A 93 -4.90 -20.21 -23.21
N VAL A 94 -4.00 -21.11 -22.86
CA VAL A 94 -3.16 -21.84 -23.82
C VAL A 94 -3.55 -23.30 -23.78
N THR A 95 -3.99 -23.82 -24.93
CA THR A 95 -4.49 -25.19 -25.09
C THR A 95 -3.83 -25.88 -26.26
N GLU A 96 -3.60 -27.18 -26.12
CA GLU A 96 -3.14 -28.04 -27.20
C GLU A 96 -4.21 -29.05 -27.59
N PHE A 97 -4.49 -29.09 -28.89
CA PHE A 97 -5.40 -30.05 -29.51
C PHE A 97 -4.59 -31.08 -30.28
N PHE A 98 -4.73 -32.35 -29.91
CA PHE A 98 -4.10 -33.46 -30.62
C PHE A 98 -5.11 -34.03 -31.62
N THR A 99 -4.85 -33.80 -32.90
CA THR A 99 -5.80 -34.15 -33.98
C THR A 99 -5.12 -35.08 -34.98
N LYS A 100 -5.88 -36.05 -35.51
CA LYS A 100 -5.43 -36.95 -36.58
C LYS A 100 -6.56 -37.30 -37.52
N VAL A 101 -6.22 -37.76 -38.72
CA VAL A 101 -7.18 -38.45 -39.59
C VAL A 101 -7.22 -39.92 -39.15
N PRO A 102 -8.36 -40.45 -38.69
CA PRO A 102 -8.45 -41.87 -38.34
C PRO A 102 -8.26 -42.73 -39.59
N PRO A 103 -7.68 -43.93 -39.48
CA PRO A 103 -7.39 -44.82 -40.61
C PRO A 103 -8.66 -45.53 -41.13
N GLU A 104 -9.72 -44.77 -41.36
CA GLU A 104 -11.00 -45.23 -41.91
C GLU A 104 -11.14 -44.73 -43.35
N GLN A 105 -11.69 -45.57 -44.24
CA GLN A 105 -11.82 -45.20 -45.65
C GLN A 105 -12.63 -43.92 -45.86
N LYS A 106 -13.74 -43.77 -45.13
CA LYS A 106 -14.60 -42.59 -45.19
C LYS A 106 -13.90 -41.33 -44.67
N ALA A 107 -13.18 -41.42 -43.55
CA ALA A 107 -12.48 -40.27 -42.99
C ALA A 107 -11.34 -39.80 -43.88
N VAL A 108 -10.54 -40.74 -44.43
CA VAL A 108 -9.44 -40.44 -45.35
C VAL A 108 -9.95 -39.84 -46.66
N ALA A 109 -11.06 -40.33 -47.21
CA ALA A 109 -11.69 -39.75 -48.40
C ALA A 109 -12.13 -38.30 -48.16
N THR A 110 -12.87 -38.04 -47.07
CA THR A 110 -13.32 -36.69 -46.71
C THR A 110 -12.15 -35.75 -46.43
N ALA A 111 -11.11 -36.23 -45.74
CA ALA A 111 -9.91 -35.45 -45.47
C ALA A 111 -9.13 -35.13 -46.76
N ALA A 112 -9.04 -36.07 -47.70
CA ALA A 112 -8.43 -35.82 -49.01
C ALA A 112 -9.20 -34.75 -49.81
N GLN A 113 -10.52 -34.72 -49.70
CA GLN A 113 -11.37 -33.76 -50.40
C GLN A 113 -11.31 -32.36 -49.76
N THR A 114 -11.31 -32.27 -48.43
CA THR A 114 -11.44 -30.99 -47.70
C THR A 114 -10.10 -30.34 -47.37
N LEU A 115 -9.12 -31.15 -46.98
CA LEU A 115 -7.80 -30.69 -46.51
C LEU A 115 -6.70 -31.01 -47.51
N GLY A 116 -6.80 -32.18 -48.17
CA GLY A 116 -5.79 -32.69 -49.09
C GLY A 116 -4.41 -32.74 -48.44
N ASN A 117 -3.42 -32.20 -49.15
CA ASN A 117 -2.02 -32.19 -48.69
C ASN A 117 -1.79 -31.31 -47.43
N ARG A 118 -2.74 -30.45 -47.03
CA ARG A 118 -2.63 -29.63 -45.81
C ARG A 118 -2.57 -30.47 -44.54
N THR A 119 -2.99 -31.74 -44.60
CA THR A 119 -2.88 -32.70 -43.50
C THR A 119 -1.44 -33.13 -43.17
N LEU A 120 -0.48 -32.85 -44.07
CA LEU A 120 0.93 -33.16 -43.85
C LEU A 120 1.66 -32.03 -43.10
N ASP A 121 1.16 -30.81 -43.22
CA ASP A 121 1.77 -29.59 -42.68
C ASP A 121 1.00 -29.05 -41.46
N PRO A 122 1.64 -28.99 -40.27
CA PRO A 122 0.98 -28.52 -39.05
C PRO A 122 0.41 -27.09 -39.14
N GLU A 123 1.16 -26.16 -39.74
CA GLU A 123 0.74 -24.75 -39.84
C GLU A 123 -0.46 -24.56 -40.77
N HIS A 124 -0.46 -25.22 -41.93
CA HIS A 124 -1.58 -25.15 -42.87
C HIS A 124 -2.86 -25.78 -42.30
N LEU A 125 -2.72 -26.85 -41.50
CA LEU A 125 -3.84 -27.47 -40.81
C LEU A 125 -4.37 -26.55 -39.70
N ARG A 126 -3.47 -25.95 -38.90
CA ARG A 126 -3.82 -25.00 -37.84
C ARG A 126 -4.70 -23.88 -38.37
N GLU A 127 -4.36 -23.28 -39.51
CA GLU A 127 -5.16 -22.20 -40.10
C GLU A 127 -6.61 -22.62 -40.38
N VAL A 128 -6.86 -23.86 -40.80
CA VAL A 128 -8.21 -24.36 -41.12
C VAL A 128 -9.05 -24.60 -39.87
N VAL A 129 -8.44 -25.14 -38.82
CA VAL A 129 -9.18 -25.63 -37.64
C VAL A 129 -9.13 -24.70 -36.44
N GLN A 130 -8.17 -23.76 -36.38
CA GLN A 130 -7.99 -22.87 -35.23
C GLN A 130 -9.24 -22.07 -34.91
N GLY A 131 -9.99 -21.60 -35.91
CA GLY A 131 -11.25 -20.90 -35.71
C GLY A 131 -12.26 -21.76 -34.95
N ARG A 132 -12.50 -22.99 -35.44
CA ARG A 132 -13.47 -23.92 -34.85
C ARG A 132 -13.10 -24.33 -33.42
N PHE A 133 -11.81 -24.55 -33.17
CA PHE A 133 -11.33 -24.84 -31.83
C PHE A 133 -11.44 -23.64 -30.89
N ALA A 134 -11.16 -22.42 -31.37
CA ALA A 134 -11.37 -21.21 -30.59
C ALA A 134 -12.86 -21.00 -30.25
N ASP A 135 -13.77 -21.32 -31.18
CA ASP A 135 -15.21 -21.24 -30.95
C ASP A 135 -15.66 -22.26 -29.90
N ALA A 136 -15.17 -23.50 -29.97
CA ALA A 136 -15.45 -24.53 -28.96
C ALA A 136 -14.96 -24.13 -27.56
N LEU A 137 -13.76 -23.54 -27.46
CA LEU A 137 -13.24 -23.01 -26.20
C LEU A 137 -14.11 -21.86 -25.67
N GLY A 138 -14.52 -20.95 -26.56
CA GLY A 138 -15.38 -19.82 -26.20
C GLY A 138 -16.76 -20.25 -25.72
N GLU A 139 -17.36 -21.24 -26.36
CA GLU A 139 -18.69 -21.74 -26.00
C GLU A 139 -18.72 -22.35 -24.59
N VAL A 140 -17.72 -23.15 -24.24
CA VAL A 140 -17.62 -23.74 -22.91
C VAL A 140 -17.23 -22.70 -21.87
N ALA A 141 -16.27 -21.82 -22.20
CA ALA A 141 -15.85 -20.75 -21.30
C ALA A 141 -17.03 -19.83 -20.92
N ALA A 142 -17.91 -19.51 -21.87
CA ALA A 142 -19.09 -18.68 -21.59
C ALA A 142 -20.10 -19.31 -20.60
N LYS A 143 -20.06 -20.63 -20.40
CA LYS A 143 -20.95 -21.39 -19.49
C LYS A 143 -20.39 -21.57 -18.08
N MET A 144 -19.07 -21.42 -17.89
CA MET A 144 -18.37 -21.65 -16.63
C MET A 144 -17.74 -20.35 -16.11
N THR A 145 -17.56 -20.22 -14.80
CA THR A 145 -16.77 -19.10 -14.22
C THR A 145 -15.27 -19.38 -14.32
N LEU A 146 -14.41 -18.36 -14.20
CA LEU A 146 -12.96 -18.55 -14.24
C LEU A 146 -12.49 -19.54 -13.15
N ASP A 147 -13.04 -19.42 -11.94
CA ASP A 147 -12.74 -20.31 -10.81
C ASP A 147 -13.18 -21.76 -11.10
N GLU A 148 -14.37 -21.96 -11.69
CA GLU A 148 -14.86 -23.29 -12.06
C GLU A 148 -13.96 -23.97 -13.10
N ILE A 149 -13.43 -23.22 -14.08
CA ILE A 149 -12.48 -23.77 -15.07
C ILE A 149 -11.17 -24.15 -14.38
N GLN A 150 -10.71 -23.37 -13.39
CA GLN A 150 -9.48 -23.65 -12.64
C GLN A 150 -9.61 -24.89 -11.75
N GLU A 151 -10.72 -25.04 -11.03
CA GLU A 151 -10.97 -26.16 -10.11
C GLU A 151 -11.36 -27.45 -10.87
N ASN A 152 -12.20 -27.33 -11.90
CA ASN A 152 -12.77 -28.46 -12.65
C ASN A 152 -12.26 -28.54 -14.10
N ARG A 153 -10.94 -28.38 -14.30
CA ARG A 153 -10.29 -28.45 -15.62
C ARG A 153 -10.69 -29.67 -16.46
N GLY A 154 -10.87 -30.83 -15.81
CA GLY A 154 -11.27 -32.06 -16.48
C GLY A 154 -12.68 -32.03 -17.10
N GLN A 155 -13.63 -31.31 -16.47
CA GLN A 155 -14.97 -31.13 -17.03
C GLN A 155 -14.94 -30.20 -18.24
N PHE A 156 -14.24 -29.07 -18.11
CA PHE A 156 -14.02 -28.13 -19.22
C PHE A 156 -13.43 -28.84 -20.43
N VAL A 157 -12.35 -29.62 -20.24
CA VAL A 157 -11.70 -30.38 -21.33
C VAL A 157 -12.66 -31.38 -21.98
N LYS A 158 -13.49 -32.08 -21.20
CA LYS A 158 -14.48 -33.04 -21.73
C LYS A 158 -15.53 -32.35 -22.61
N GLU A 159 -16.07 -31.22 -22.16
CA GLU A 159 -17.05 -30.45 -22.94
C GLU A 159 -16.45 -29.86 -24.21
N VAL A 160 -15.24 -29.28 -24.10
CA VAL A 160 -14.50 -28.75 -25.25
C VAL A 160 -14.21 -29.88 -26.24
N THR A 161 -13.79 -31.05 -25.78
CA THR A 161 -13.50 -32.20 -26.67
C THR A 161 -14.76 -32.63 -27.43
N LYS A 162 -15.92 -32.66 -26.75
CA LYS A 162 -17.19 -33.02 -27.39
C LYS A 162 -17.56 -32.05 -28.51
N ILE A 163 -17.58 -30.74 -28.22
CA ILE A 163 -17.96 -29.70 -29.18
C ILE A 163 -16.93 -29.60 -30.32
N ALA A 164 -15.65 -29.61 -29.97
CA ALA A 164 -14.58 -29.52 -30.95
C ALA A 164 -14.58 -30.72 -31.91
N ASN A 165 -14.78 -31.95 -31.41
CA ASN A 165 -14.82 -33.14 -32.25
C ASN A 165 -16.02 -33.13 -33.23
N GLU A 166 -17.18 -32.64 -32.79
CA GLU A 166 -18.34 -32.44 -33.67
C GLU A 166 -18.05 -31.38 -34.75
N SER A 167 -17.38 -30.28 -34.38
CA SER A 167 -17.05 -29.18 -35.32
C SER A 167 -16.06 -29.58 -36.42
N ILE A 168 -15.14 -30.51 -36.15
CA ILE A 168 -14.11 -30.94 -37.12
C ILE A 168 -14.47 -32.26 -37.81
N GLY A 169 -15.39 -33.06 -37.28
CA GLY A 169 -15.72 -34.38 -37.82
C GLY A 169 -16.12 -34.38 -39.30
N HIS A 170 -16.75 -33.31 -39.78
CA HIS A 170 -17.11 -33.12 -41.19
C HIS A 170 -15.92 -32.98 -42.14
N THR A 171 -14.72 -32.73 -41.63
CA THR A 171 -13.47 -32.63 -42.42
C THR A 171 -12.70 -33.95 -42.47
N GLY A 172 -13.19 -35.01 -41.82
CA GLY A 172 -12.47 -36.28 -41.71
C GLY A 172 -11.34 -36.27 -40.66
N LEU A 173 -11.23 -35.19 -39.87
CA LEU A 173 -10.36 -35.14 -38.70
C LEU A 173 -11.08 -35.68 -37.46
N ALA A 174 -10.33 -36.28 -36.56
CA ALA A 174 -10.77 -36.69 -35.25
C ALA A 174 -9.84 -36.14 -34.17
N LEU A 175 -10.43 -35.74 -33.05
CA LEU A 175 -9.68 -35.34 -31.86
C LEU A 175 -9.27 -36.56 -31.05
N GLU A 176 -7.99 -36.63 -30.69
CA GLU A 176 -7.45 -37.66 -29.82
C GLU A 176 -7.50 -37.22 -28.36
N THR A 177 -7.01 -36.02 -28.06
CA THR A 177 -7.11 -35.42 -26.73
C THR A 177 -6.97 -33.91 -26.80
N VAL A 178 -7.45 -33.22 -25.75
CA VAL A 178 -7.29 -31.79 -25.54
C VAL A 178 -6.61 -31.58 -24.19
N SER A 179 -5.62 -30.71 -24.15
CA SER A 179 -4.88 -30.37 -22.93
C SER A 179 -4.84 -28.86 -22.72
N ILE A 180 -4.98 -28.43 -21.46
CA ILE A 180 -4.78 -27.04 -21.06
C ILE A 180 -3.35 -26.92 -20.53
N ILE A 181 -2.53 -26.05 -21.13
CA ILE A 181 -1.18 -25.74 -20.66
C ILE A 181 -1.23 -24.71 -19.56
N SER A 182 -1.90 -23.58 -19.81
CA SER A 182 -2.00 -22.47 -18.85
C SER A 182 -3.39 -21.84 -18.92
N LEU A 183 -3.86 -21.38 -17.76
CA LEU A 183 -5.09 -20.61 -17.60
C LEU A 183 -4.79 -19.51 -16.59
N ASP A 184 -4.90 -18.27 -17.02
CA ASP A 184 -4.65 -17.09 -16.20
C ASP A 184 -5.74 -16.05 -16.42
N GLN A 185 -5.94 -15.17 -15.45
CA GLN A 185 -6.80 -14.01 -15.65
C GLN A 185 -6.07 -12.98 -16.52
N THR A 186 -6.78 -12.38 -17.47
CA THR A 186 -6.24 -11.24 -18.24
C THR A 186 -5.94 -10.05 -17.30
N PRO A 187 -4.78 -9.38 -17.45
CA PRO A 187 -4.46 -8.19 -16.66
C PRO A 187 -5.49 -7.07 -16.84
N ILE A 188 -5.71 -6.28 -15.78
CA ILE A 188 -6.69 -5.17 -15.74
C ILE A 188 -6.42 -4.14 -16.85
N GLU A 189 -5.15 -3.90 -17.20
CA GLU A 189 -4.71 -2.96 -18.23
C GLU A 189 -5.30 -3.25 -19.62
N GLN A 190 -5.66 -4.50 -19.88
CA GLN A 190 -6.20 -4.95 -21.17
C GLN A 190 -7.74 -4.95 -21.20
N PHE A 191 -8.41 -4.56 -20.10
CA PHE A 191 -9.86 -4.37 -20.08
C PHE A 191 -10.18 -3.00 -20.69
N ASN A 192 -11.11 -2.97 -21.66
CA ASN A 192 -11.53 -1.72 -22.28
C ASN A 192 -12.80 -1.18 -21.59
N PRO A 193 -12.75 -0.05 -20.85
CA PRO A 193 -13.93 0.50 -20.18
C PRO A 193 -15.05 0.93 -21.13
N ALA A 194 -14.77 1.12 -22.43
CA ALA A 194 -15.77 1.44 -23.43
C ALA A 194 -16.55 0.21 -23.96
N ASN A 195 -16.07 -1.01 -23.68
CA ASN A 195 -16.76 -2.24 -24.08
C ASN A 195 -17.67 -2.71 -22.94
N THR A 196 -18.97 -2.85 -23.21
CA THR A 196 -19.99 -3.25 -22.23
C THR A 196 -19.63 -4.51 -21.42
N PHE A 197 -19.05 -5.53 -22.05
CA PHE A 197 -18.68 -6.77 -21.35
C PHE A 197 -17.49 -6.56 -20.41
N ASP A 198 -16.48 -5.83 -20.87
CA ASP A 198 -15.29 -5.52 -20.08
C ASP A 198 -15.63 -4.56 -18.94
N SER A 199 -16.52 -3.58 -19.14
CA SER A 199 -16.98 -2.68 -18.08
C SER A 199 -17.68 -3.46 -16.96
N GLN A 200 -18.50 -4.46 -17.30
CA GLN A 200 -19.15 -5.33 -16.30
C GLN A 200 -18.13 -6.18 -15.55
N GLY A 201 -17.20 -6.82 -16.25
CA GLY A 201 -16.12 -7.61 -15.63
C GLY A 201 -15.24 -6.76 -14.72
N LEU A 202 -14.85 -5.55 -15.17
CA LEU A 202 -14.05 -4.60 -14.39
C LEU A 202 -14.78 -4.16 -13.12
N THR A 203 -16.09 -3.92 -13.20
CA THR A 203 -16.91 -3.56 -12.04
C THR A 203 -16.92 -4.67 -11.00
N GLN A 204 -17.19 -5.91 -11.42
CA GLN A 204 -17.18 -7.07 -10.52
C GLN A 204 -15.80 -7.31 -9.91
N LEU A 205 -14.75 -7.23 -10.72
CA LEU A 205 -13.37 -7.38 -10.25
C LEU A 205 -13.02 -6.29 -9.23
N THR A 206 -13.40 -5.04 -9.49
CA THR A 206 -13.16 -3.91 -8.58
C THR A 206 -13.90 -4.11 -7.27
N GLU A 207 -15.17 -4.52 -7.30
CA GLU A 207 -15.95 -4.84 -6.11
C GLU A 207 -15.31 -5.96 -5.28
N GLN A 208 -14.86 -7.03 -5.93
CA GLN A 208 -14.16 -8.12 -5.27
C GLN A 208 -12.83 -7.68 -4.66
N ILE A 209 -12.05 -6.86 -5.37
CA ILE A 209 -10.77 -6.32 -4.89
C ILE A 209 -11.02 -5.45 -3.65
N GLU A 210 -11.97 -4.52 -3.69
CA GLU A 210 -12.29 -3.65 -2.55
C GLU A 210 -12.85 -4.45 -1.36
N SER A 211 -13.71 -5.44 -1.62
CA SER A 211 -14.20 -6.36 -0.58
C SER A 211 -13.06 -7.15 0.07
N ARG A 212 -12.14 -7.72 -0.73
CA ARG A 212 -10.96 -8.44 -0.22
C ARG A 212 -9.98 -7.51 0.51
N LYS A 213 -9.82 -6.27 0.05
CA LYS A 213 -8.98 -5.25 0.69
C LYS A 213 -9.56 -4.83 2.05
N LYS A 214 -10.88 -4.63 2.13
CA LYS A 214 -11.58 -4.38 3.40
C LYS A 214 -11.40 -5.54 4.36
N LYS A 215 -11.69 -6.78 3.94
CA LYS A 215 -11.48 -7.99 4.78
C LYS A 215 -10.04 -8.09 5.28
N ARG A 216 -9.05 -7.84 4.42
CA ARG A 216 -7.63 -7.86 4.80
C ARG A 216 -7.33 -6.79 5.84
N ASN A 217 -7.84 -5.57 5.66
CA ASN A 217 -7.67 -4.48 6.61
C ASN A 217 -8.33 -4.79 7.96
N ASP A 218 -9.57 -5.31 7.96
CA ASP A 218 -10.30 -5.69 9.16
C ASP A 218 -9.51 -6.76 9.93
N ILE A 219 -9.03 -7.81 9.26
CA ILE A 219 -8.16 -8.83 9.87
C ILE A 219 -6.88 -8.21 10.45
N THR A 220 -6.27 -7.25 9.74
CA THR A 220 -5.04 -6.59 10.21
C THR A 220 -5.28 -5.73 11.45
N GLN A 221 -6.42 -5.03 11.53
CA GLN A 221 -6.79 -4.24 12.72
C GLN A 221 -7.18 -5.15 13.89
N ASP A 222 -7.98 -6.19 13.65
CA ASP A 222 -8.38 -7.15 14.69
C ASP A 222 -7.17 -7.89 15.27
N THR A 223 -6.23 -8.31 14.41
CA THR A 223 -4.97 -8.90 14.86
C THR A 223 -4.14 -7.90 15.66
N LYS A 224 -4.04 -6.64 15.23
CA LYS A 224 -3.35 -5.59 16.00
C LYS A 224 -3.98 -5.38 17.38
N ILE A 225 -5.30 -5.25 17.47
CA ILE A 225 -6.03 -5.11 18.74
C ILE A 225 -5.81 -6.34 19.62
N SER A 226 -5.85 -7.54 19.04
CA SER A 226 -5.62 -8.78 19.78
C SER A 226 -4.21 -8.85 20.36
N ILE A 227 -3.20 -8.42 19.60
CA ILE A 227 -1.82 -8.32 20.07
C ILE A 227 -1.70 -7.29 21.20
N GLU A 228 -2.26 -6.09 21.04
CA GLU A 228 -2.21 -5.05 22.07
C GLU A 228 -2.92 -5.46 23.36
N ASN A 229 -4.10 -6.09 23.26
CA ASN A 229 -4.80 -6.63 24.43
C ASN A 229 -3.96 -7.70 25.15
N LYS A 230 -3.29 -8.57 24.39
CA LYS A 230 -2.42 -9.60 24.96
C LYS A 230 -1.15 -9.00 25.58
N ASN A 231 -0.61 -7.93 25.01
CA ASN A 231 0.50 -7.18 25.60
C ASN A 231 0.08 -6.50 26.90
N LEU A 232 -1.10 -5.86 26.94
CA LEU A 232 -1.65 -5.27 28.15
C LEU A 232 -1.88 -6.32 29.24
N GLU A 233 -2.47 -7.48 28.90
CA GLU A 233 -2.64 -8.59 29.84
C GLU A 233 -1.29 -9.10 30.36
N THR A 234 -0.28 -9.18 29.50
CA THR A 234 1.09 -9.57 29.88
C THR A 234 1.70 -8.57 30.86
N ILE A 235 1.57 -7.27 30.59
CA ILE A 235 2.05 -6.21 31.48
C ILE A 235 1.32 -6.25 32.83
N GLN A 236 -0.01 -6.44 32.83
CA GLN A 236 -0.78 -6.56 34.07
C GLN A 236 -0.32 -7.75 34.91
N LYS A 237 -0.12 -8.92 34.29
CA LYS A 237 0.44 -10.10 34.96
C LYS A 237 1.85 -9.87 35.47
N GLU A 238 2.69 -9.21 34.69
CA GLU A 238 4.06 -8.87 35.11
C GLU A 238 4.05 -7.97 36.36
N LEU A 239 3.20 -6.94 36.38
CA LEU A 239 3.03 -6.06 37.53
C LEU A 239 2.48 -6.81 38.76
N GLU A 240 1.53 -7.73 38.56
CA GLU A 240 1.00 -8.57 39.62
C GLU A 240 2.06 -9.51 40.20
N ILE A 241 2.87 -10.13 39.34
CA ILE A 241 4.01 -10.97 39.76
C ILE A 241 5.00 -10.13 40.57
N LYS A 242 5.39 -8.94 40.08
CA LYS A 242 6.31 -8.05 40.81
C LYS A 242 5.76 -7.66 42.18
N LYS A 243 4.47 -7.30 42.25
CA LYS A 243 3.80 -6.98 43.52
C LYS A 243 3.83 -8.17 44.48
N ASN A 244 3.55 -9.38 43.98
CA ASN A 244 3.58 -10.59 44.78
C ASN A 244 5.01 -10.94 45.25
N GLU A 245 6.02 -10.80 44.38
CA GLU A 245 7.43 -10.98 44.76
C GLU A 245 7.86 -10.02 45.87
N GLU A 246 7.53 -8.73 45.75
CA GLU A 246 7.81 -7.75 46.81
C GLU A 246 7.08 -8.12 48.10
N PHE A 247 5.82 -8.49 48.03
CA PHE A 247 5.05 -8.90 49.20
C PHE A 247 5.64 -10.15 49.88
N SER A 248 6.06 -11.16 49.09
CA SER A 248 6.73 -12.35 49.61
C SER A 248 8.09 -12.02 50.25
N LYS A 249 8.87 -11.11 49.66
CA LYS A 249 10.13 -10.63 50.28
C LYS A 249 9.87 -9.94 51.61
N TYR A 250 8.90 -9.03 51.67
CA TYR A 250 8.53 -8.35 52.92
C TYR A 250 8.02 -9.33 53.99
N GLN A 251 7.22 -10.32 53.60
CA GLN A 251 6.78 -11.37 54.52
C GLN A 251 7.96 -12.16 55.07
N GLN A 252 8.88 -12.59 54.20
CA GLN A 252 10.08 -13.33 54.60
C GLN A 252 10.98 -12.50 55.52
N GLU A 253 11.23 -11.23 55.21
CA GLU A 253 11.99 -10.31 56.07
C GLU A 253 11.34 -10.14 57.43
N ARG A 254 10.01 -9.98 57.46
CA ARG A 254 9.25 -9.87 58.71
C ARG A 254 9.32 -11.15 59.53
N GLU A 255 9.19 -12.32 58.91
CA GLU A 255 9.33 -13.61 59.58
C GLU A 255 10.74 -13.78 60.16
N ILE A 256 11.78 -13.50 59.38
CA ILE A 256 13.17 -13.54 59.84
C ILE A 256 13.39 -12.57 61.01
N ALA A 257 12.82 -11.35 60.94
CA ALA A 257 12.92 -10.37 62.01
C ALA A 257 12.22 -10.86 63.30
N ILE A 258 11.03 -11.46 63.18
CA ILE A 258 10.32 -12.07 64.32
C ILE A 258 11.13 -13.24 64.89
N GLN A 259 11.69 -14.10 64.03
CA GLN A 259 12.46 -15.26 64.45
C GLN A 259 13.76 -14.85 65.17
N LYS A 260 14.50 -13.88 64.61
CA LYS A 260 15.66 -13.26 65.28
C LYS A 260 15.29 -12.61 66.61
N ALA A 261 14.15 -11.93 66.70
CA ALA A 261 13.68 -11.33 67.95
C ALA A 261 13.34 -12.40 69.00
N LYS A 262 12.72 -13.52 68.59
CA LYS A 262 12.45 -14.68 69.46
C LYS A 262 13.74 -15.31 69.96
N GLU A 263 14.68 -15.65 69.07
CA GLU A 263 15.97 -16.23 69.45
C GLU A 263 16.77 -15.30 70.38
N ARG A 264 16.79 -13.98 70.10
CA ARG A 264 17.39 -13.00 71.02
C ARG A 264 16.71 -12.99 72.39
N THR A 265 15.38 -13.12 72.44
CA THR A 265 14.64 -13.16 73.71
C THR A 265 14.94 -14.46 74.48
N GLU A 266 14.98 -15.60 73.78
CA GLU A 266 15.29 -16.90 74.38
C GLU A 266 16.72 -16.98 74.91
N THR A 267 17.69 -16.49 74.13
CA THR A 267 19.10 -16.43 74.58
C THR A 267 19.29 -15.53 75.79
N VAL A 268 18.64 -14.35 75.83
CA VAL A 268 18.67 -13.48 77.01
C VAL A 268 18.01 -14.14 78.22
N LYS A 269 16.87 -14.82 78.06
CA LYS A 269 16.22 -15.58 79.15
C LYS A 269 17.11 -16.71 79.67
N GLN A 270 17.66 -17.54 78.78
CA GLN A 270 18.54 -18.64 79.16
C GLN A 270 19.79 -18.14 79.87
N ARG A 271 20.37 -17.03 79.40
CA ARG A 271 21.52 -16.41 80.06
C ARG A 271 21.17 -15.92 81.46
N ALA A 272 20.03 -15.24 81.63
CA ALA A 272 19.56 -14.79 82.95
C ALA A 272 19.24 -15.96 83.90
N GLU A 273 18.66 -17.05 83.40
CA GLU A 273 18.43 -18.27 84.19
C GLU A 273 19.74 -18.92 84.64
N LYS A 274 20.72 -19.02 83.74
CA LYS A 274 22.05 -19.58 84.05
C LYS A 274 22.84 -18.72 85.03
N GLU A 275 22.76 -17.40 84.91
CA GLU A 275 23.35 -16.45 85.87
C GLU A 275 22.69 -16.63 87.25
N ARG A 276 21.36 -16.71 87.32
CA ARG A 276 20.64 -16.96 88.59
C ARG A 276 20.97 -18.33 89.21
N GLU A 277 21.12 -19.37 88.39
CA GLU A 277 21.51 -20.72 88.86
C GLU A 277 22.94 -20.71 89.42
N ALA A 278 23.86 -20.00 88.78
CA ALA A 278 25.23 -19.80 89.25
C ALA A 278 25.27 -19.02 90.58
N GLU A 279 24.54 -17.89 90.68
CA GLU A 279 24.41 -17.12 91.92
C GLU A 279 23.83 -17.97 93.07
N GLN A 280 22.79 -18.77 92.80
CA GLN A 280 22.24 -19.68 93.80
C GLN A 280 23.19 -20.80 94.22
N ALA A 281 24.10 -21.23 93.34
CA ALA A 281 25.14 -22.18 93.70
C ALA A 281 26.24 -21.53 94.55
N GLU A 282 26.62 -20.28 94.25
CA GLU A 282 27.55 -19.49 95.07
C GLU A 282 27.00 -19.21 96.46
N ILE A 283 25.74 -18.78 96.57
CA ILE A 283 25.07 -18.53 97.86
C ILE A 283 25.02 -19.82 98.69
N ARG A 284 24.61 -20.95 98.11
CA ARG A 284 24.62 -22.25 98.81
C ARG A 284 26.01 -22.66 99.28
N ASN A 285 27.04 -22.42 98.48
CA ASN A 285 28.42 -22.66 98.90
C ASN A 285 28.82 -21.74 100.07
N GLN A 286 28.45 -20.47 100.04
CA GLN A 286 28.70 -19.53 101.14
C GLN A 286 27.97 -19.94 102.42
N GLU A 287 26.70 -20.34 102.33
CA GLU A 287 25.92 -20.85 103.47
C GLU A 287 26.57 -22.10 104.10
N LEU A 288 27.05 -23.05 103.28
CA LEU A 288 27.76 -24.24 103.78
C LEU A 288 29.07 -23.88 104.49
N VAL A 289 29.81 -22.89 103.97
CA VAL A 289 31.05 -22.41 104.61
C VAL A 289 30.76 -21.68 105.92
N GLU A 290 29.68 -20.90 106.01
CA GLU A 290 29.29 -20.25 107.27
C GLU A 290 28.82 -21.25 108.33
N VAL A 291 28.03 -22.26 107.95
CA VAL A 291 27.63 -23.34 108.87
C VAL A 291 28.85 -24.11 109.40
N ALA A 292 29.85 -24.36 108.56
CA ALA A 292 31.12 -24.98 108.98
C ALA A 292 31.94 -24.08 109.94
N LYS A 293 31.93 -22.75 109.73
CA LYS A 293 32.59 -21.82 110.66
C LYS A 293 31.88 -21.75 112.02
N ILE A 294 30.55 -21.79 112.04
CA ILE A 294 29.76 -21.73 113.28
C ILE A 294 29.99 -22.99 114.13
N SER A 295 30.01 -24.17 113.50
CA SER A 295 30.27 -25.43 114.23
C SER A 295 31.69 -25.47 114.81
N GLN A 296 32.69 -24.92 114.10
CA GLN A 296 34.06 -24.79 114.60
C GLN A 296 34.15 -23.87 115.83
N ASN A 297 33.42 -22.74 115.82
CA ASN A 297 33.42 -21.80 116.95
C ASN A 297 32.73 -22.37 118.21
N GLN A 298 31.69 -23.20 118.06
CA GLN A 298 31.01 -23.84 119.19
C GLN A 298 31.88 -24.86 119.92
N VAL A 299 32.81 -25.55 119.22
CA VAL A 299 33.77 -26.48 119.84
C VAL A 299 34.77 -25.73 120.73
N ILE A 300 35.25 -24.56 120.27
CA ILE A 300 36.23 -23.75 120.99
C ILE A 300 35.64 -23.15 122.28
N GLU A 301 34.36 -22.82 122.29
CA GLU A 301 33.70 -22.22 123.47
C GLU A 301 33.42 -23.24 124.58
N VAL A 302 33.19 -24.51 124.23
CA VAL A 302 33.02 -25.61 125.19
C VAL A 302 34.36 -25.98 125.86
N GLU A 303 35.47 -25.88 125.13
CA GLU A 303 36.83 -26.18 125.64
C GLU A 303 37.32 -25.13 126.65
N LYS A 304 36.98 -23.85 126.43
CA LYS A 304 37.32 -22.74 127.36
C LYS A 304 36.57 -22.83 128.69
N LYS A 305 35.33 -23.33 128.72
CA LYS A 305 34.55 -23.45 129.96
C LYS A 305 35.01 -24.59 130.87
N LEU A 306 35.84 -25.52 130.40
CA LEU A 306 36.30 -26.67 131.17
C LEU A 306 37.67 -26.46 131.87
N THR A 307 38.42 -25.41 131.49
CA THR A 307 39.82 -25.19 131.94
C THR A 307 39.99 -24.10 133.00
N GLU A 308 38.96 -23.29 133.28
CA GLU A 308 39.06 -22.15 134.22
C GLU A 308 38.86 -22.51 135.71
N THR A 309 38.49 -23.75 136.06
CA THR A 309 38.16 -24.10 137.46
C THR A 309 39.26 -24.83 138.24
N ARG A 310 40.53 -24.86 137.79
CA ARG A 310 41.58 -25.61 138.49
C ARG A 310 42.86 -24.88 138.93
N LEU A 311 43.10 -23.62 138.61
CA LEU A 311 44.39 -22.99 138.97
C LEU A 311 44.25 -21.51 139.36
N ILE A 312 43.66 -21.27 140.53
CA ILE A 312 43.95 -20.12 141.38
C ILE A 312 44.83 -20.66 142.51
N GLY A 313 46.11 -20.27 142.60
CA GLY A 313 46.83 -20.49 143.86
C GLY A 313 48.36 -20.61 143.87
N GLU A 314 49.08 -20.70 142.75
CA GLU A 314 50.53 -20.97 142.85
C GLU A 314 51.43 -20.14 141.92
N ILE A 315 52.17 -19.23 142.58
CA ILE A 315 53.60 -18.91 142.37
C ILE A 315 53.87 -17.88 141.25
N GLU A 316 53.96 -16.56 141.45
CA GLU A 316 54.22 -15.67 142.59
C GLU A 316 55.51 -15.84 143.42
N LYS A 317 56.46 -16.71 143.03
CA LYS A 317 57.82 -16.64 143.62
C LYS A 317 58.91 -17.35 142.80
N ARG A 318 59.39 -16.67 141.76
CA ARG A 318 60.84 -16.73 141.41
C ARG A 318 61.37 -15.49 140.69
N ARG A 319 60.80 -14.32 141.01
CA ARG A 319 61.52 -13.05 140.97
C ARG A 319 62.48 -13.04 142.16
N LYS A 320 63.73 -13.47 141.94
CA LYS A 320 64.92 -12.98 142.64
C LYS A 320 66.18 -13.59 142.02
N GLU A 321 66.96 -12.69 141.40
CA GLU A 321 68.43 -12.70 141.23
C GLU A 321 68.98 -13.86 140.38
N GLN A 322 69.52 -13.64 139.18
CA GLN A 322 70.55 -12.68 138.76
C GLN A 322 70.28 -12.31 137.27
N ASN A 323 70.31 -11.05 136.80
CA ASN A 323 71.39 -10.07 136.77
C ASN A 323 72.71 -10.61 136.20
N GLU A 324 72.77 -10.78 134.88
CA GLU A 324 73.53 -9.95 133.91
C GLU A 324 72.71 -9.97 132.60
N ILE A 325 71.99 -8.91 132.22
CA ILE A 325 72.45 -7.87 131.28
C ILE A 325 73.47 -8.43 130.29
N GLU A 326 73.01 -8.94 129.15
CA GLU A 326 72.95 -8.15 127.91
C GLU A 326 74.20 -7.29 127.69
N LYS A 327 75.20 -7.86 127.01
CA LYS A 327 75.97 -7.13 125.99
C LYS A 327 76.79 -8.07 125.11
N ASN A 328 76.30 -8.18 123.87
CA ASN A 328 77.07 -8.26 122.63
C ASN A 328 77.97 -9.49 122.37
N ALA A 329 77.50 -10.36 121.48
CA ALA A 329 78.20 -10.77 120.25
C ALA A 329 77.37 -11.88 119.57
N THR A 330 76.45 -11.55 118.66
CA THR A 330 76.66 -11.37 117.20
C THR A 330 77.10 -12.65 116.48
N LEU A 331 76.19 -13.14 115.62
CA LEU A 331 76.43 -13.90 114.38
C LEU A 331 77.20 -15.24 114.58
N ASP A 332 76.72 -16.41 114.18
CA ASP A 332 76.21 -16.76 112.86
C ASP A 332 76.00 -18.29 112.86
N ILE A 333 75.33 -18.76 111.81
CA ILE A 333 75.17 -20.17 111.40
C ILE A 333 74.11 -20.92 112.23
N ARG A 334 72.82 -20.95 111.87
CA ARG A 334 72.15 -21.12 110.56
C ARG A 334 72.48 -22.44 109.88
N GLN A 335 71.65 -23.46 110.13
CA GLN A 335 71.30 -24.59 109.24
C GLN A 335 70.47 -25.59 110.06
N LYS A 336 69.34 -26.15 109.63
CA LYS A 336 68.72 -26.19 108.31
C LYS A 336 67.33 -26.85 108.49
N ASP A 337 66.26 -26.06 108.58
CA ASP A 337 64.88 -26.55 108.36
C ASP A 337 64.00 -25.48 107.70
N LEU A 338 64.61 -24.39 107.23
CA LEU A 338 63.98 -23.29 106.47
C LEU A 338 64.14 -23.51 104.94
N GLU A 339 64.26 -24.76 104.49
CA GLU A 339 64.55 -25.14 103.09
C GLU A 339 63.30 -25.63 102.31
N THR A 340 62.12 -25.71 102.94
CA THR A 340 60.88 -26.20 102.32
C THR A 340 59.84 -25.13 102.01
N GLU A 341 59.88 -23.96 102.66
CA GLU A 341 58.85 -22.93 102.47
C GLU A 341 59.18 -21.96 101.30
N VAL A 342 60.48 -21.78 100.99
CA VAL A 342 60.92 -20.95 99.85
C VAL A 342 60.86 -21.71 98.51
N LYS A 343 60.89 -23.05 98.50
CA LYS A 343 60.71 -23.85 97.26
C LYS A 343 59.28 -23.87 96.74
N ILE A 344 58.28 -23.75 97.62
CA ILE A 344 56.87 -23.74 97.22
C ILE A 344 56.49 -22.38 96.61
N LEU A 345 57.02 -21.27 97.16
CA LEU A 345 56.77 -19.92 96.64
C LEU A 345 57.50 -19.59 95.32
N ASN A 346 58.64 -20.22 95.04
CA ASN A 346 59.33 -20.06 93.75
C ASN A 346 58.68 -20.90 92.63
N LEU A 347 57.99 -22.01 92.95
CA LEU A 347 57.25 -22.83 91.98
C LEU A 347 55.96 -22.14 91.49
N ASP A 348 55.30 -21.35 92.36
CA ASP A 348 54.11 -20.59 92.00
C ASP A 348 54.44 -19.35 91.14
N LYS A 349 55.60 -18.73 91.37
CA LYS A 349 56.02 -17.56 90.57
C LYS A 349 56.48 -17.96 89.16
N GLU A 350 57.21 -19.06 88.99
CA GLU A 350 57.60 -19.54 87.65
C GLU A 350 56.42 -20.15 86.87
N SER A 351 55.42 -20.78 87.53
CA SER A 351 54.24 -21.33 86.86
C SER A 351 53.25 -20.25 86.38
N GLU A 352 53.13 -19.13 87.10
CA GLU A 352 52.33 -17.98 86.68
C GLU A 352 52.99 -17.20 85.52
N TYR A 353 54.30 -16.95 85.56
CA TYR A 353 55.02 -16.31 84.44
C TYR A 353 55.04 -17.20 83.19
N ALA A 354 55.21 -18.52 83.33
CA ALA A 354 55.13 -19.46 82.21
C ALA A 354 53.71 -19.63 81.63
N ARG A 355 52.65 -19.53 82.46
CA ARG A 355 51.26 -19.54 81.99
C ARG A 355 50.87 -18.26 81.27
N LEU A 356 51.30 -17.10 81.77
CA LEU A 356 50.99 -15.80 81.17
C LEU A 356 51.71 -15.59 79.84
N GLU A 357 52.96 -16.04 79.72
CA GLU A 357 53.73 -16.00 78.47
C GLU A 357 53.22 -17.02 77.43
N LYS A 358 52.74 -18.19 77.89
CA LYS A 358 52.06 -19.18 77.04
C LYS A 358 50.68 -18.71 76.59
N GLN A 359 49.92 -18.00 77.43
CA GLN A 359 48.65 -17.37 77.05
C GLN A 359 48.88 -16.23 76.04
N LYS A 360 49.83 -15.33 76.28
CA LYS A 360 50.16 -14.26 75.33
C LYS A 360 50.68 -14.79 74.00
N SER A 361 51.54 -15.81 73.99
CA SER A 361 52.03 -16.41 72.74
C SER A 361 50.96 -17.19 71.97
N VAL A 362 50.01 -17.82 72.67
CA VAL A 362 48.84 -18.46 72.04
C VAL A 362 47.86 -17.42 71.51
N GLU A 363 47.64 -16.29 72.19
CA GLU A 363 46.83 -15.19 71.68
C GLU A 363 47.47 -14.48 70.49
N ILE A 364 48.78 -14.23 70.54
CA ILE A 364 49.53 -13.66 69.41
C ILE A 364 49.53 -14.63 68.22
N ARG A 365 49.72 -15.94 68.42
CA ARG A 365 49.57 -16.93 67.34
C ARG A 365 48.16 -17.01 66.82
N ARG A 366 47.13 -17.05 67.67
CA ARG A 366 45.72 -17.07 67.23
C ARG A 366 45.34 -15.78 66.52
N ALA A 367 45.89 -14.63 66.91
CA ALA A 367 45.70 -13.36 66.23
C ALA A 367 46.41 -13.37 64.86
N GLN A 368 47.65 -13.84 64.80
CA GLN A 368 48.42 -13.98 63.55
C GLN A 368 47.79 -14.98 62.59
N GLU A 369 47.37 -16.15 63.07
CA GLU A 369 46.66 -17.17 62.30
C GLU A 369 45.31 -16.63 61.83
N LYS A 370 44.52 -15.95 62.69
CA LYS A 370 43.27 -15.32 62.24
C LYS A 370 43.52 -14.24 61.19
N THR A 371 44.54 -13.39 61.35
CA THR A 371 44.88 -12.40 60.33
C THR A 371 45.38 -13.05 59.03
N ALA A 372 46.15 -14.14 59.11
CA ALA A 372 46.60 -14.89 57.95
C ALA A 372 45.44 -15.60 57.25
N THR A 373 44.51 -16.21 58.02
CA THR A 373 43.33 -16.90 57.47
C THR A 373 42.37 -15.90 56.84
N ILE A 374 42.14 -14.73 57.45
CA ILE A 374 41.29 -13.68 56.88
C ILE A 374 41.95 -13.07 55.64
N LYS A 375 43.27 -12.88 55.64
CA LYS A 375 44.01 -12.37 54.48
C LYS A 375 44.00 -13.39 53.34
N GLU A 376 44.23 -14.67 53.64
CA GLU A 376 44.18 -15.77 52.66
C GLU A 376 42.76 -16.00 52.13
N GLN A 377 41.73 -15.91 52.98
CA GLN A 377 40.33 -15.98 52.54
C GLN A 377 39.94 -14.77 51.70
N SER A 378 40.42 -13.57 52.02
CA SER A 378 40.19 -12.35 51.23
C SER A 378 40.92 -12.40 49.89
N GLU A 379 42.15 -12.91 49.84
CA GLU A 379 42.91 -13.11 48.60
C GLU A 379 42.23 -14.19 47.73
N ARG A 380 41.84 -15.33 48.29
CA ARG A 380 41.09 -16.36 47.55
C ARG A 380 39.72 -15.87 47.06
N GLN A 381 39.03 -15.02 47.82
CA GLN A 381 37.78 -14.40 47.37
C GLN A 381 38.02 -13.41 46.24
N LYS A 382 39.06 -12.57 46.32
CA LYS A 382 39.44 -11.65 45.24
C LYS A 382 39.87 -12.40 43.99
N ASP A 383 40.67 -13.45 44.11
CA ASP A 383 41.11 -14.28 42.99
C ASP A 383 39.92 -15.00 42.34
N ALA A 384 38.95 -15.48 43.13
CA ALA A 384 37.72 -16.09 42.63
C ALA A 384 36.79 -15.07 41.94
N GLU A 385 36.64 -13.88 42.51
CA GLU A 385 35.87 -12.78 41.91
C GLU A 385 36.54 -12.28 40.63
N GLU A 386 37.85 -12.09 40.60
CA GLU A 386 38.61 -11.70 39.41
C GLU A 386 38.52 -12.78 38.31
N ALA A 387 38.66 -14.05 38.67
CA ALA A 387 38.47 -15.15 37.71
C ALA A 387 37.03 -15.21 37.17
N GLN A 388 36.03 -14.94 38.01
CA GLN A 388 34.63 -14.89 37.61
C GLN A 388 34.34 -13.67 36.71
N ILE A 389 34.90 -12.51 37.03
CA ILE A 389 34.79 -11.29 36.22
C ILE A 389 35.45 -11.49 34.85
N ILE A 390 36.63 -12.10 34.79
CA ILE A 390 37.33 -12.39 33.53
C ILE A 390 36.52 -13.39 32.68
N SER A 391 35.96 -14.43 33.30
CA SER A 391 35.08 -15.40 32.62
C SER A 391 33.80 -14.72 32.09
N GLU A 392 33.15 -13.89 32.90
CA GLU A 392 31.96 -13.14 32.50
C GLU A 392 32.26 -12.11 31.41
N GLN A 393 33.38 -11.38 31.50
CA GLN A 393 33.84 -10.48 30.45
C GLN A 393 34.17 -11.24 29.17
N GLY A 394 34.77 -12.43 29.27
CA GLY A 394 35.01 -13.33 28.14
C GLY A 394 33.70 -13.76 27.46
N ILE A 395 32.70 -14.18 28.24
CA ILE A 395 31.38 -14.58 27.73
C ILE A 395 30.64 -13.38 27.12
N LYS A 396 30.68 -12.20 27.77
CA LYS A 396 30.08 -10.97 27.24
C LYS A 396 30.76 -10.55 25.94
N ASN A 397 32.09 -10.56 25.88
CA ASN A 397 32.84 -10.23 24.67
C ASN A 397 32.58 -11.23 23.53
N ALA A 398 32.52 -12.53 23.84
CA ALA A 398 32.16 -13.56 22.86
C ALA A 398 30.73 -13.39 22.34
N ARG A 399 29.77 -13.08 23.23
CA ARG A 399 28.37 -12.82 22.86
C ARG A 399 28.24 -11.54 22.02
N ILE A 400 28.96 -10.48 22.38
CA ILE A 400 29.00 -9.22 21.59
C ILE A 400 29.63 -9.47 20.22
N ALA A 401 30.71 -10.25 20.13
CA ALA A 401 31.33 -10.60 18.86
C ALA A 401 30.38 -11.43 17.98
N GLN A 402 29.69 -12.41 18.56
CA GLN A 402 28.68 -13.21 17.86
C GLN A 402 27.51 -12.33 17.37
N GLN A 403 27.02 -11.42 18.23
CA GLN A 403 25.95 -10.52 17.88
C GLN A 403 26.36 -9.53 16.78
N ARG A 404 27.57 -8.98 16.85
CA ARG A 404 28.14 -8.14 15.78
C ARG A 404 28.29 -8.89 14.45
N ASN A 405 28.67 -10.16 14.46
CA ASN A 405 28.75 -10.97 13.24
C ASN A 405 27.36 -11.27 12.66
N LEU A 406 26.37 -11.58 13.51
CA LEU A 406 24.99 -11.77 13.08
C LEU A 406 24.40 -10.47 12.52
N ASP A 407 24.62 -9.35 13.20
CA ASP A 407 24.17 -8.03 12.75
C ASP A 407 24.88 -7.61 11.46
N ALA A 408 26.18 -7.90 11.31
CA ALA A 408 26.92 -7.64 10.08
C ALA A 408 26.36 -8.45 8.91
N HIS A 409 26.12 -9.76 9.08
CA HIS A 409 25.50 -10.60 8.04
C HIS A 409 24.07 -10.15 7.72
N ARG A 410 23.30 -9.75 8.72
CA ARG A 410 21.95 -9.20 8.52
C ARG A 410 21.98 -7.90 7.74
N ILE A 411 22.88 -6.97 8.08
CA ILE A 411 23.04 -5.70 7.36
C ILE A 411 23.49 -5.95 5.93
N GLU A 412 24.39 -6.89 5.70
CA GLU A 412 24.90 -7.23 4.35
C GLU A 412 23.80 -7.82 3.48
N SER A 413 23.05 -8.80 3.98
CA SER A 413 21.87 -9.35 3.28
C SER A 413 20.76 -8.31 3.06
N GLU A 414 20.50 -7.43 4.03
CA GLU A 414 19.56 -6.31 3.86
C GLU A 414 20.06 -5.28 2.82
N ARG A 415 21.37 -5.08 2.69
CA ARG A 415 21.95 -4.22 1.66
C ARG A 415 21.87 -4.85 0.28
N GLU A 416 22.17 -6.14 0.15
CA GLU A 416 22.06 -6.87 -1.12
C GLU A 416 20.62 -6.87 -1.63
N THR A 417 19.66 -7.19 -0.76
CA THR A 417 18.23 -7.14 -1.11
C THR A 417 17.78 -5.74 -1.51
N ARG A 418 18.18 -4.69 -0.76
CA ARG A 418 17.89 -3.30 -1.18
C ARG A 418 18.52 -2.92 -2.51
N LEU A 419 19.75 -3.36 -2.79
CA LEU A 419 20.40 -3.09 -4.06
C LEU A 419 19.64 -3.76 -5.21
N LEU A 420 19.23 -5.02 -5.04
CA LEU A 420 18.39 -5.75 -5.99
C LEU A 420 17.03 -5.06 -6.20
N ASP A 421 16.40 -4.56 -5.13
CA ASP A 421 15.14 -3.83 -5.20
C ASP A 421 15.30 -2.49 -5.92
N ILE A 422 16.39 -1.75 -5.65
CA ILE A 422 16.71 -0.49 -6.34
C ILE A 422 16.98 -0.75 -7.83
N GLU A 423 17.72 -1.82 -8.16
CA GLU A 423 18.01 -2.18 -9.54
C GLU A 423 16.74 -2.61 -10.28
N LYS A 424 15.88 -3.40 -9.63
CA LYS A 424 14.56 -3.76 -10.15
C LYS A 424 13.68 -2.52 -10.37
N ALA A 425 13.64 -1.60 -9.42
CA ALA A 425 12.89 -0.35 -9.54
C ALA A 425 13.42 0.54 -10.68
N LYS A 426 14.75 0.65 -10.84
CA LYS A 426 15.37 1.35 -11.98
C LYS A 426 15.04 0.68 -13.31
N ARG A 427 15.09 -0.66 -13.37
CA ARG A 427 14.76 -1.41 -14.58
C ARG A 427 13.30 -1.21 -14.99
N LEU A 428 12.38 -1.26 -14.02
CA LEU A 428 10.96 -0.98 -14.26
C LEU A 428 10.75 0.46 -14.73
N SER A 429 11.40 1.45 -14.10
CA SER A 429 11.32 2.85 -14.53
C SER A 429 11.87 3.07 -15.94
N ILE A 430 12.97 2.40 -16.32
CA ILE A 430 13.50 2.44 -17.69
C ILE A 430 12.53 1.79 -18.67
N GLU A 431 11.92 0.67 -18.30
CA GLU A 431 10.94 -0.03 -19.14
C GLU A 431 9.67 0.81 -19.35
N ASP A 432 9.17 1.47 -18.31
CA ASP A 432 8.03 2.37 -18.38
C ASP A 432 8.34 3.59 -19.26
N HIS A 433 9.52 4.20 -19.11
CA HIS A 433 9.97 5.27 -20.00
C HIS A 433 10.13 4.81 -21.46
N GLN A 434 10.56 3.57 -21.70
CA GLN A 434 10.62 3.01 -23.05
C GLN A 434 9.23 2.78 -23.65
N LYS A 435 8.28 2.28 -22.86
CA LYS A 435 6.87 2.13 -23.27
C LYS A 435 6.26 3.48 -23.61
N ASP A 436 6.49 4.50 -22.79
CA ASP A 436 6.01 5.85 -23.05
C ASP A 436 6.59 6.42 -24.36
N LEU A 437 7.89 6.25 -24.58
CA LEU A 437 8.53 6.64 -25.84
C LEU A 437 7.98 5.85 -27.04
N GLU A 438 7.67 4.56 -26.88
CA GLU A 438 7.06 3.75 -27.94
C GLU A 438 5.63 4.21 -28.26
N VAL A 439 4.82 4.52 -27.24
CA VAL A 439 3.47 5.08 -27.40
C VAL A 439 3.53 6.45 -28.07
N ILE A 440 4.47 7.31 -27.69
CA ILE A 440 4.69 8.60 -28.33
C ILE A 440 5.12 8.42 -29.80
N ASN A 441 6.01 7.47 -30.11
CA ASN A 441 6.42 7.20 -31.49
C ASN A 441 5.28 6.61 -32.34
N LYS A 442 4.51 5.66 -31.79
CA LYS A 442 3.32 5.11 -32.44
C LYS A 442 2.26 6.17 -32.68
N SER A 443 1.99 7.04 -31.70
CA SER A 443 1.04 8.15 -31.87
C SER A 443 1.51 9.13 -32.94
N LYS A 444 2.81 9.46 -32.99
CA LYS A 444 3.42 10.27 -34.06
C LYS A 444 3.27 9.60 -35.43
N GLN A 445 3.47 8.29 -35.52
CA GLN A 445 3.29 7.53 -36.75
C GLN A 445 1.83 7.51 -37.21
N VAL A 446 0.89 7.28 -36.30
CA VAL A 446 -0.56 7.33 -36.59
C VAL A 446 -0.98 8.72 -37.06
N LEU A 447 -0.47 9.79 -36.44
CA LEU A 447 -0.73 11.16 -36.90
C LEU A 447 -0.16 11.42 -38.30
N LYS A 448 1.04 10.91 -38.59
CA LYS A 448 1.65 11.03 -39.92
C LYS A 448 0.85 10.29 -40.99
N SER A 449 0.42 9.06 -40.71
CA SER A 449 -0.42 8.27 -41.62
C SER A 449 -1.80 8.90 -41.82
N LYS A 450 -2.42 9.45 -40.76
CA LYS A 450 -3.69 10.19 -40.88
C LYS A 450 -3.53 11.47 -41.71
N ALA A 451 -2.42 12.19 -41.57
CA ALA A 451 -2.13 13.36 -42.38
C ALA A 451 -1.91 12.98 -43.86
N GLU A 452 -1.17 11.90 -44.13
CA GLU A 452 -0.97 11.37 -45.49
C GLU A 452 -2.29 10.90 -46.10
N GLU A 453 -3.15 10.23 -45.33
CA GLU A 453 -4.49 9.82 -45.76
C GLU A 453 -5.41 11.01 -46.05
N GLN A 454 -5.35 12.08 -45.24
CA GLN A 454 -6.10 13.31 -45.52
C GLN A 454 -5.61 14.00 -46.79
N VAL A 455 -4.29 14.01 -47.05
CA VAL A 455 -3.72 14.55 -48.28
C VAL A 455 -4.13 13.72 -49.50
N THR A 456 -4.15 12.39 -49.42
CA THR A 456 -4.61 11.54 -50.53
C THR A 456 -6.10 11.67 -50.76
N ARG A 457 -6.92 11.76 -49.71
CA ARG A 457 -8.36 12.04 -49.82
C ARG A 457 -8.63 13.41 -50.44
N ALA A 458 -7.89 14.45 -50.05
CA ALA A 458 -8.01 15.78 -50.66
C ALA A 458 -7.66 15.76 -52.15
N LYS A 459 -6.61 15.05 -52.56
CA LYS A 459 -6.25 14.86 -53.98
C LYS A 459 -7.29 14.04 -54.75
N ALA A 460 -7.90 13.04 -54.11
CA ALA A 460 -8.97 12.25 -54.72
C ALA A 460 -10.23 13.09 -54.95
N ILE A 461 -10.63 13.93 -53.98
CA ILE A 461 -11.75 14.86 -54.11
C ILE A 461 -11.45 15.89 -55.20
N GLU A 462 -10.24 16.46 -55.26
CA GLU A 462 -9.86 17.40 -56.32
C GLU A 462 -9.90 16.75 -57.71
N ALA A 463 -9.48 15.48 -57.83
CA ALA A 463 -9.58 14.73 -59.07
C ALA A 463 -11.04 14.39 -59.45
N GLU A 464 -11.88 14.09 -58.45
CA GLU A 464 -13.30 13.81 -58.64
C GLU A 464 -14.08 15.07 -59.04
N GLU A 465 -13.77 16.23 -58.45
CA GLU A 465 -14.32 17.52 -58.87
C GLU A 465 -13.89 17.90 -60.29
N LYS A 466 -12.63 17.64 -60.66
CA LYS A 466 -12.17 17.82 -62.04
C LYS A 466 -12.89 16.87 -63.00
N ALA A 467 -13.06 15.60 -62.66
CA ALA A 467 -13.79 14.63 -63.49
C ALA A 467 -15.29 14.95 -63.61
N ASN A 468 -15.91 15.42 -62.52
CA ASN A 468 -17.29 15.88 -62.52
C ASN A 468 -17.44 17.18 -63.31
N SER A 469 -16.49 18.13 -63.23
CA SER A 469 -16.51 19.35 -64.04
C SER A 469 -16.47 19.06 -65.54
N VAL A 470 -15.69 18.06 -65.98
CA VAL A 470 -15.67 17.60 -67.37
C VAL A 470 -17.01 16.96 -67.76
N LYS A 471 -17.62 16.14 -66.89
CA LYS A 471 -18.98 15.60 -67.09
C LYS A 471 -20.08 16.67 -67.12
N TYR A 472 -19.91 17.78 -66.38
CA TYR A 472 -20.84 18.91 -66.39
C TYR A 472 -20.70 19.72 -67.68
N VAL A 473 -19.49 19.87 -68.23
CA VAL A 473 -19.27 20.53 -69.54
C VAL A 473 -19.84 19.70 -70.69
N GLU A 474 -19.78 18.36 -70.65
CA GLU A 474 -20.43 17.49 -71.65
C GLU A 474 -21.97 17.49 -71.55
N LYS A 475 -22.52 17.54 -70.33
CA LYS A 475 -23.98 17.68 -70.12
C LYS A 475 -24.50 19.09 -70.44
N ALA A 476 -23.65 20.13 -70.40
CA ALA A 476 -24.04 21.51 -70.66
C ALA A 476 -24.32 21.81 -72.15
N GLN A 477 -23.94 20.93 -73.08
CA GLN A 477 -24.31 21.06 -74.50
C GLN A 477 -25.71 20.50 -74.84
N GLY A 478 -26.39 19.85 -73.88
CA GLY A 478 -27.56 19.02 -74.17
C GLY A 478 -28.96 19.62 -73.96
N ILE A 479 -29.16 20.78 -73.32
CA ILE A 479 -30.51 21.08 -72.77
C ILE A 479 -30.95 22.55 -72.89
N LYS A 480 -31.75 22.85 -73.94
CA LYS A 480 -32.74 23.95 -74.00
C LYS A 480 -33.94 23.73 -73.04
N LYS A 481 -33.71 23.27 -71.80
CA LYS A 481 -34.73 23.12 -70.73
C LYS A 481 -34.20 23.64 -69.39
N VAL A 482 -33.68 24.85 -69.35
CA VAL A 482 -33.09 25.44 -68.13
C VAL A 482 -34.12 26.18 -67.26
N ASP A 483 -35.29 26.53 -67.77
CA ASP A 483 -36.16 27.43 -66.99
C ASP A 483 -37.03 26.71 -65.94
N VAL A 484 -37.22 25.39 -66.05
CA VAL A 484 -38.03 24.61 -65.09
C VAL A 484 -37.19 23.98 -63.97
N ILE A 485 -35.92 23.66 -64.23
CA ILE A 485 -35.05 22.98 -63.27
C ILE A 485 -34.43 23.97 -62.26
N THR A 486 -34.15 25.21 -62.69
CA THR A 486 -33.59 26.26 -61.81
C THR A 486 -34.57 26.71 -60.72
N ALA A 487 -35.88 26.61 -60.97
CA ALA A 487 -36.92 26.88 -59.99
C ALA A 487 -37.07 25.76 -58.96
N ALA A 488 -37.00 24.49 -59.37
CA ALA A 488 -37.12 23.34 -58.47
C ALA A 488 -35.87 23.16 -57.59
N SER A 489 -34.67 23.37 -58.14
CA SER A 489 -33.42 23.26 -57.39
C SER A 489 -33.26 24.36 -56.33
N LYS A 490 -33.73 25.59 -56.62
CA LYS A 490 -33.75 26.68 -55.63
C LYS A 490 -34.71 26.37 -54.48
N ALA A 491 -35.91 25.84 -54.77
CA ALA A 491 -36.87 25.48 -53.74
C ALA A 491 -36.38 24.35 -52.83
N GLU A 492 -35.61 23.39 -53.37
CA GLU A 492 -34.97 22.35 -52.56
C GLU A 492 -33.79 22.87 -51.75
N GLN A 493 -32.94 23.74 -52.33
CA GLN A 493 -31.85 24.39 -51.60
C GLN A 493 -32.35 25.23 -50.43
N ASP A 494 -33.46 25.97 -50.60
CA ASP A 494 -34.06 26.78 -49.53
C ASP A 494 -34.67 25.90 -48.42
N LYS A 495 -35.21 24.72 -48.75
CA LYS A 495 -35.68 23.74 -47.74
C LYS A 495 -34.53 23.15 -46.92
N PHE A 496 -33.42 22.81 -47.55
CA PHE A 496 -32.26 22.29 -46.81
C PHE A 496 -31.55 23.37 -46.00
N ALA A 497 -31.47 24.60 -46.53
CA ALA A 497 -30.94 25.75 -45.80
C ALA A 497 -31.78 26.10 -44.58
N SER A 498 -33.11 26.08 -44.70
CA SER A 498 -34.02 26.32 -43.56
C SER A 498 -33.97 25.19 -42.51
N MET A 499 -33.87 23.92 -42.93
CA MET A 499 -33.68 22.80 -42.00
C MET A 499 -32.33 22.86 -41.28
N ALA A 500 -31.25 23.21 -41.97
CA ALA A 500 -29.93 23.39 -41.36
C ALA A 500 -29.91 24.57 -40.37
N ALA A 501 -30.59 25.67 -40.70
CA ALA A 501 -30.74 26.80 -39.79
C ALA A 501 -31.54 26.42 -38.54
N LYS A 502 -32.65 25.69 -38.69
CA LYS A 502 -33.46 25.20 -37.57
C LYS A 502 -32.63 24.33 -36.62
N LEU A 503 -31.86 23.38 -37.17
CA LEU A 503 -31.01 22.49 -36.38
C LEU A 503 -29.91 23.26 -35.63
N ARG A 504 -29.29 24.26 -36.28
CA ARG A 504 -28.31 25.14 -35.64
C ARG A 504 -28.93 25.93 -34.49
N TYR A 505 -30.10 26.52 -34.69
CA TYR A 505 -30.79 27.25 -33.64
C TYR A 505 -31.23 26.35 -32.47
N GLU A 506 -31.63 25.11 -32.73
CA GLU A 506 -31.94 24.13 -31.69
C GLU A 506 -30.70 23.74 -30.87
N ILE A 507 -29.58 23.49 -31.52
CA ILE A 507 -28.30 23.16 -30.85
C ILE A 507 -27.79 24.36 -30.05
N ASP A 508 -27.84 25.56 -30.62
CA ASP A 508 -27.41 26.79 -29.95
C ASP A 508 -28.34 27.12 -28.76
N ALA A 509 -29.65 26.84 -28.88
CA ALA A 509 -30.60 26.97 -27.78
C ALA A 509 -30.31 25.97 -26.65
N ALA A 510 -30.11 24.69 -26.98
CA ALA A 510 -29.74 23.66 -26.00
C ALA A 510 -28.40 23.96 -25.32
N GLY A 511 -27.41 24.46 -26.07
CA GLY A 511 -26.13 24.90 -25.54
C GLY A 511 -26.27 26.08 -24.58
N LYS A 512 -27.10 27.07 -24.92
CA LYS A 512 -27.40 28.22 -24.04
C LYS A 512 -28.19 27.81 -22.80
N GLU A 513 -29.13 26.87 -22.90
CA GLU A 513 -29.84 26.34 -21.73
C GLU A 513 -28.90 25.61 -20.78
N ALA A 514 -27.96 24.81 -21.30
CA ALA A 514 -26.95 24.15 -20.50
C ALA A 514 -26.01 25.14 -19.80
N LEU A 515 -25.61 26.22 -20.51
CA LEU A 515 -24.82 27.31 -19.92
C LEU A 515 -25.61 28.06 -18.84
N ASN A 516 -26.88 28.38 -19.08
CA ASN A 516 -27.75 29.04 -18.11
C ASN A 516 -27.99 28.17 -16.88
N ALA A 517 -28.17 26.85 -17.06
CA ALA A 517 -28.30 25.89 -15.96
C ALA A 517 -27.00 25.82 -15.13
N ALA A 518 -25.84 25.83 -15.79
CA ALA A 518 -24.54 25.88 -15.11
C ALA A 518 -24.32 27.21 -14.38
N GLU A 519 -24.75 28.35 -14.95
CA GLU A 519 -24.67 29.67 -14.30
C GLU A 519 -25.61 29.78 -13.09
N ASN A 520 -26.79 29.17 -13.16
CA ASN A 520 -27.76 29.13 -12.06
C ASN A 520 -27.31 28.23 -10.90
N LEU A 521 -26.45 27.23 -11.16
CA LEU A 521 -25.88 26.35 -10.14
C LEU A 521 -24.74 27.03 -9.36
N ARG A 522 -24.23 28.17 -9.84
CA ARG A 522 -23.14 28.93 -9.22
C ARG A 522 -23.63 29.69 -7.98
N SER A 523 -22.84 29.68 -6.91
CA SER A 523 -23.18 30.40 -5.68
C SER A 523 -23.36 31.92 -5.90
N ASP A 524 -24.26 32.54 -5.13
CA ASP A 524 -24.61 33.96 -5.25
C ASP A 524 -23.40 34.89 -5.10
N ALA A 525 -22.46 34.54 -4.24
CA ALA A 525 -21.20 35.26 -4.07
C ALA A 525 -20.36 35.23 -5.36
N SER A 526 -20.33 34.08 -6.03
CA SER A 526 -19.64 33.93 -7.29
C SER A 526 -20.36 34.75 -8.39
N ARG A 527 -21.70 34.66 -8.52
CA ARG A 527 -22.46 35.46 -9.50
C ARG A 527 -22.18 36.97 -9.39
N ARG A 528 -22.16 37.52 -8.17
CA ARG A 528 -21.83 38.93 -7.92
C ARG A 528 -20.39 39.30 -8.31
N SER A 529 -19.43 38.40 -8.09
CA SER A 529 -18.03 38.62 -8.48
C SER A 529 -17.85 38.67 -10.00
N ALA A 530 -18.46 37.73 -10.74
CA ALA A 530 -18.42 37.77 -12.21
C ALA A 530 -19.18 38.96 -12.79
N LEU A 531 -20.31 39.36 -12.18
CA LEU A 531 -21.01 40.58 -12.57
C LEU A 531 -20.08 41.80 -12.45
N ARG A 532 -19.40 41.95 -11.32
CA ARG A 532 -18.44 43.05 -11.08
C ARG A 532 -17.27 43.02 -12.06
N LEU A 533 -16.72 41.84 -12.36
CA LEU A 533 -15.63 41.69 -13.34
C LEU A 533 -16.08 42.08 -14.75
N LYS A 534 -17.23 41.56 -15.22
CA LYS A 534 -17.80 41.92 -16.53
C LYS A 534 -18.16 43.41 -16.60
N LEU A 535 -18.66 43.98 -15.52
CA LEU A 535 -18.93 45.41 -15.43
C LEU A 535 -17.62 46.20 -15.54
N ALA A 536 -16.58 45.82 -14.79
CA ALA A 536 -15.27 46.45 -14.84
C ALA A 536 -14.64 46.42 -16.25
N GLU A 537 -14.70 45.28 -16.95
CA GLU A 537 -14.22 45.15 -18.33
C GLU A 537 -15.00 46.04 -19.31
N LYS A 538 -16.31 46.21 -19.10
CA LYS A 538 -17.18 47.00 -19.99
C LYS A 538 -17.29 48.47 -19.61
N ILE A 539 -16.87 48.87 -18.41
CA ILE A 539 -16.89 50.26 -17.95
C ILE A 539 -16.16 51.18 -18.93
N GLU A 540 -15.01 50.76 -19.47
CA GLU A 540 -14.28 51.58 -20.45
C GLU A 540 -15.12 51.83 -21.71
N SER A 541 -15.78 50.80 -22.24
CA SER A 541 -16.65 50.93 -23.41
C SER A 541 -17.91 51.74 -23.12
N ILE A 542 -18.48 51.60 -21.93
CA ILE A 542 -19.66 52.36 -21.49
C ILE A 542 -19.29 53.83 -21.35
N ILE A 543 -18.16 54.16 -20.72
CA ILE A 543 -17.66 55.53 -20.59
C ILE A 543 -17.34 56.09 -21.99
N ARG A 544 -16.65 55.33 -22.83
CA ARG A 544 -16.30 55.75 -24.19
C ARG A 544 -17.54 56.08 -25.03
N GLU A 545 -18.55 55.22 -25.04
CA GLU A 545 -19.77 55.43 -25.83
C GLU A 545 -20.68 56.50 -25.20
N SER A 546 -20.69 56.64 -23.87
CA SER A 546 -21.45 57.69 -23.17
C SER A 546 -20.81 59.08 -23.27
N VAL A 547 -19.50 59.18 -23.47
CA VAL A 547 -18.77 60.44 -23.71
C VAL A 547 -18.68 60.76 -25.22
N LYS A 548 -18.99 59.82 -26.11
CA LYS A 548 -19.00 60.02 -27.57
C LYS A 548 -19.91 61.18 -28.04
N PRO A 549 -21.13 61.39 -27.49
CA PRO A 549 -21.95 62.56 -27.80
C PRO A 549 -21.29 63.88 -27.37
N MET A 550 -20.46 63.87 -26.32
CA MET A 550 -19.73 65.07 -25.87
C MET A 550 -18.65 65.49 -26.85
N SER A 551 -18.02 64.54 -27.55
CA SER A 551 -17.00 64.86 -28.56
C SER A 551 -17.57 65.63 -29.78
N ASN A 552 -18.88 65.55 -30.01
CA ASN A 552 -19.55 66.17 -31.15
C ASN A 552 -20.18 67.55 -30.85
N ILE A 553 -20.07 68.07 -29.62
CA ILE A 553 -20.59 69.40 -29.26
C ILE A 553 -19.41 70.37 -29.16
N GLY A 554 -19.06 71.01 -30.27
CA GLY A 554 -18.04 72.06 -30.31
C GLY A 554 -18.56 73.40 -29.79
N ASP A 555 -19.77 73.81 -30.21
CA ASP A 555 -20.42 75.07 -29.83
C ASP A 555 -21.95 74.87 -29.72
N ILE A 556 -22.57 75.36 -28.63
CA ILE A 556 -24.04 75.41 -28.52
C ILE A 556 -24.53 76.67 -29.23
N LYS A 557 -24.86 76.55 -30.51
CA LYS A 557 -25.42 77.67 -31.30
C LYS A 557 -26.94 77.72 -31.11
N ILE A 558 -27.43 78.72 -30.38
CA ILE A 558 -28.86 78.99 -30.23
C ILE A 558 -29.35 79.59 -31.54
N ILE A 559 -30.05 78.81 -32.35
CA ILE A 559 -30.66 79.27 -33.61
C ILE A 559 -32.13 79.54 -33.31
N ASP A 560 -32.50 80.83 -33.29
CA ASP A 560 -33.88 81.30 -33.17
C ASP A 560 -34.54 81.21 -34.56
N VAL A 561 -35.41 80.22 -34.77
CA VAL A 561 -36.22 80.06 -35.99
C VAL A 561 -37.68 80.42 -35.73
N ASN A 562 -37.91 81.64 -35.24
CA ASN A 562 -39.21 82.29 -35.29
C ASN A 562 -39.41 82.94 -36.66
N GLY A 563 -40.18 82.30 -37.54
CA GLY A 563 -40.68 82.95 -38.75
C GLY A 563 -40.75 82.08 -40.01
N LEU A 564 -41.56 81.02 -40.01
CA LEU A 564 -42.06 80.46 -41.27
C LEU A 564 -43.50 79.89 -41.08
N PRO A 565 -44.53 80.48 -41.73
CA PRO A 565 -45.94 80.17 -41.49
C PRO A 565 -46.47 79.08 -42.43
N GLY A 566 -47.17 78.07 -41.93
CA GLY A 566 -47.85 77.11 -42.82
C GLY A 566 -48.36 75.77 -42.27
N PHE A 567 -48.71 75.63 -40.98
CA PHE A 567 -49.31 74.36 -40.50
C PHE A 567 -50.42 74.58 -39.46
N SER A 568 -51.68 74.63 -39.93
CA SER A 568 -52.89 74.39 -39.10
C SER A 568 -54.11 74.05 -39.98
N GLY A 569 -54.73 72.88 -39.77
CA GLY A 569 -56.03 72.50 -40.36
C GLY A 569 -56.41 71.04 -40.04
N SER A 570 -57.44 70.85 -39.22
CA SER A 570 -58.02 69.58 -38.75
C SER A 570 -59.44 69.40 -39.32
N GLY A 571 -59.81 68.17 -39.71
CA GLY A 571 -61.17 67.75 -40.10
C GLY A 571 -61.20 66.23 -40.39
N ALA A 572 -62.14 65.50 -39.79
CA ALA A 572 -62.26 64.04 -39.83
C ALA A 572 -63.65 63.59 -40.30
N GLY A 573 -63.76 62.60 -41.20
CA GLY A 573 -64.90 61.68 -41.32
C GLY A 573 -65.32 61.22 -42.74
N SER A 574 -64.91 59.98 -43.12
CA SER A 574 -65.26 59.15 -44.33
C SER A 574 -64.67 59.54 -45.71
N GLY A 575 -63.75 58.86 -46.42
CA GLY A 575 -62.98 57.61 -46.27
C GLY A 575 -61.49 57.94 -46.24
N ASP A 576 -60.95 57.83 -45.05
CA ASP A 576 -60.77 59.07 -44.33
C ASP A 576 -60.24 58.70 -42.97
N GLY A 577 -59.37 59.55 -42.45
CA GLY A 577 -59.03 59.50 -41.05
C GLY A 577 -57.99 58.41 -40.79
N GLY A 578 -56.78 58.73 -40.40
CA GLY A 578 -56.32 59.98 -39.82
C GLY A 578 -55.29 59.64 -38.76
N THR A 579 -54.08 60.15 -38.98
CA THR A 579 -53.25 60.88 -38.02
C THR A 579 -52.92 60.25 -36.65
N GLY A 580 -51.61 60.27 -36.34
CA GLY A 580 -51.15 60.08 -34.98
C GLY A 580 -51.48 61.25 -34.04
N SER A 581 -51.33 60.94 -32.74
CA SER A 581 -51.20 61.83 -31.57
C SER A 581 -52.55 62.36 -31.02
N ILE A 582 -52.82 62.56 -29.71
CA ILE A 582 -52.04 63.17 -28.61
C ILE A 582 -52.78 62.87 -27.26
N ILE A 583 -52.07 62.57 -26.15
CA ILE A 583 -52.49 63.01 -24.80
C ILE A 583 -51.70 64.27 -24.50
N SER A 584 -52.38 65.40 -24.53
CA SER A 584 -52.05 66.66 -23.89
C SER A 584 -53.19 67.61 -24.19
N ASN A 585 -54.06 67.72 -23.19
CA ASN A 585 -54.93 68.86 -23.02
C ASN A 585 -54.12 70.15 -23.10
N LYS A 586 -54.80 71.16 -23.63
CA LYS A 586 -54.70 72.58 -23.29
C LYS A 586 -53.78 73.42 -24.20
N GLU A 587 -54.38 73.92 -25.29
CA GLU A 587 -54.10 75.28 -25.74
C GLU A 587 -55.36 76.15 -25.55
N GLY A 588 -55.27 76.94 -24.50
CA GLY A 588 -55.98 78.17 -24.28
C GLY A 588 -55.10 78.93 -23.30
N ILE A 589 -54.32 79.87 -23.82
CA ILE A 589 -53.97 81.17 -23.24
C ILE A 589 -52.74 81.67 -23.99
N GLY A 590 -52.93 82.78 -24.69
CA GLY A 590 -51.84 83.52 -25.29
C GLY A 590 -50.83 83.98 -24.25
N THR A 591 -49.61 84.17 -24.74
CA THR A 591 -48.71 85.25 -24.35
C THR A 591 -48.21 85.22 -22.89
N ARG A 592 -46.94 84.82 -22.72
CA ARG A 592 -45.89 85.67 -22.12
C ARG A 592 -44.56 84.92 -22.02
N GLY A 593 -43.50 85.55 -22.52
CA GLY A 593 -42.14 85.01 -22.55
C GLY A 593 -41.45 84.94 -21.18
N GLY A 594 -40.36 84.19 -21.13
CA GLY A 594 -39.51 84.04 -19.95
C GLY A 594 -38.14 83.43 -20.26
N SER A 595 -37.18 84.31 -20.57
CA SER A 595 -35.72 84.29 -20.36
C SER A 595 -34.84 83.09 -20.78
N LEU A 596 -33.81 83.41 -21.58
CA LEU A 596 -32.64 82.61 -21.95
C LEU A 596 -31.99 81.82 -20.79
N ALA A 597 -32.12 82.29 -19.55
CA ALA A 597 -31.54 81.67 -18.37
C ALA A 597 -32.21 80.33 -18.00
N ASP A 598 -33.52 80.16 -18.22
CA ASP A 598 -34.24 78.94 -17.86
C ASP A 598 -33.97 77.79 -18.85
N ASN A 599 -33.64 78.14 -20.11
CA ASN A 599 -33.23 77.18 -21.13
C ASN A 599 -31.79 76.70 -20.95
N VAL A 600 -30.90 77.53 -20.38
CA VAL A 600 -29.53 77.13 -19.99
C VAL A 600 -29.56 76.27 -18.72
N VAL A 601 -30.38 76.65 -17.73
CA VAL A 601 -30.54 75.90 -16.47
C VAL A 601 -31.20 74.54 -16.69
N SER A 602 -32.24 74.44 -17.52
CA SER A 602 -32.86 73.16 -17.87
C SER A 602 -31.95 72.23 -18.70
N SER A 603 -31.08 72.79 -19.55
CA SER A 603 -30.06 72.04 -20.28
C SER A 603 -28.95 71.52 -19.36
N ALA A 604 -28.53 72.31 -18.36
CA ALA A 604 -27.56 71.89 -17.34
C ALA A 604 -28.14 70.89 -16.33
N LEU A 605 -29.41 71.00 -15.95
CA LEU A 605 -30.10 70.06 -15.05
C LEU A 605 -30.31 68.67 -15.69
N ARG A 606 -30.46 68.59 -17.02
CA ARG A 606 -30.44 67.30 -17.75
C ARG A 606 -29.10 66.58 -17.64
N TYR A 607 -28.00 67.33 -17.53
CA TYR A 607 -26.66 66.77 -17.33
C TYR A 607 -26.47 66.17 -15.93
N ARG A 608 -27.11 66.77 -14.92
CA ARG A 608 -27.13 66.26 -13.54
C ARG A 608 -28.07 65.06 -13.35
N ALA A 609 -28.98 64.80 -14.29
CA ALA A 609 -29.92 63.67 -14.22
C ALA A 609 -29.26 62.29 -14.45
N HIS A 610 -28.08 62.23 -15.08
CA HIS A 610 -27.32 60.99 -15.27
C HIS A 610 -26.27 60.72 -14.18
N GLN A 611 -25.98 61.72 -13.35
CA GLN A 611 -25.06 61.58 -12.23
C GLN A 611 -25.51 60.54 -11.19
N PRO A 612 -26.80 60.43 -10.81
CA PRO A 612 -27.28 59.36 -9.91
C PRO A 612 -27.06 57.96 -10.47
N PHE A 613 -27.10 57.81 -11.80
CA PHE A 613 -26.87 56.52 -12.47
C PHE A 613 -25.39 56.13 -12.42
N LEU A 614 -24.49 57.07 -12.77
CA LEU A 614 -23.05 56.88 -12.62
C LEU A 614 -22.65 56.62 -11.17
N ASP A 615 -23.21 57.39 -10.23
CA ASP A 615 -22.98 57.25 -8.79
C ASP A 615 -23.51 55.91 -8.26
N SER A 616 -24.65 55.42 -8.79
CA SER A 616 -25.18 54.09 -8.45
C SER A 616 -24.30 52.95 -8.95
N LEU A 617 -23.78 53.05 -10.17
CA LEU A 617 -22.86 52.06 -10.75
C LEU A 617 -21.55 52.02 -9.97
N LEU A 618 -20.96 53.18 -9.68
CA LEU A 618 -19.75 53.30 -8.87
C LEU A 618 -19.96 52.74 -7.45
N LYS A 619 -21.11 53.02 -6.84
CA LYS A 619 -21.49 52.47 -5.52
C LYS A 619 -21.67 50.95 -5.53
N GLU A 620 -22.18 50.37 -6.62
CA GLU A 620 -22.39 48.92 -6.77
C GLU A 620 -21.07 48.14 -6.98
N ILE A 621 -20.06 48.82 -7.54
CA ILE A 621 -18.67 48.36 -7.66
C ILE A 621 -17.90 48.53 -6.33
N GLY A 622 -18.47 49.25 -5.36
CA GLY A 622 -17.89 49.47 -4.03
C GLY A 622 -17.16 50.80 -3.84
N MET A 623 -17.35 51.77 -4.74
CA MET A 623 -16.76 53.12 -4.64
C MET A 623 -17.78 54.12 -4.09
N ALA A 624 -17.41 54.91 -3.08
CA ALA A 624 -18.27 55.97 -2.56
C ALA A 624 -18.22 57.22 -3.47
N PRO A 625 -19.35 57.93 -3.67
CA PRO A 625 -19.41 59.13 -4.52
C PRO A 625 -18.65 60.27 -3.82
N GLY A 626 -17.38 60.44 -4.18
CA GLY A 626 -16.49 61.47 -3.61
C GLY A 626 -15.00 61.10 -3.57
N GLU A 627 -14.62 59.84 -3.77
CA GLU A 627 -13.22 59.37 -3.60
C GLU A 627 -12.38 59.33 -4.89
N ILE A 628 -12.75 60.12 -5.92
CA ILE A 628 -12.00 60.18 -7.20
C ILE A 628 -10.54 60.65 -6.97
N SER A 629 -10.27 61.35 -5.86
CA SER A 629 -8.95 61.81 -5.44
C SER A 629 -8.10 60.77 -4.69
N ASN A 630 -8.64 59.61 -4.31
CA ASN A 630 -7.94 58.61 -3.48
C ASN A 630 -7.66 57.26 -4.19
N ILE A 631 -7.50 57.27 -5.52
CA ILE A 631 -7.04 56.11 -6.31
C ILE A 631 -5.69 55.55 -5.78
N ARG A 632 -4.91 56.34 -5.04
CA ARG A 632 -3.62 55.94 -4.46
C ARG A 632 -3.73 55.05 -3.21
N ASN A 633 -4.85 55.08 -2.48
CA ASN A 633 -5.03 54.27 -1.26
C ASN A 633 -5.64 52.88 -1.50
N ILE A 634 -6.13 52.60 -2.72
CA ILE A 634 -6.65 51.27 -3.12
C ILE A 634 -5.54 50.37 -3.70
N LEU A 635 -4.34 50.91 -3.93
CA LEU A 635 -3.12 50.15 -4.26
C LEU A 635 -2.22 49.90 -3.03
N GLY A 636 -2.80 49.86 -1.83
CA GLY A 636 -2.09 49.79 -0.55
C GLY A 636 -1.07 48.66 -0.42
N ASP A 637 0.08 49.01 0.19
CA ASP A 637 1.27 48.22 0.54
C ASP A 637 0.98 46.78 1.01
N TYR A 638 1.60 45.80 0.35
CA TYR A 638 1.48 44.36 0.64
C TYR A 638 2.39 43.86 1.78
N GLU A 639 2.74 44.68 2.77
CA GLU A 639 3.69 44.28 3.83
C GLU A 639 3.14 44.20 5.26
N ASN A 640 1.84 44.39 5.52
CA ASN A 640 1.35 44.24 6.90
C ASN A 640 -0.10 43.71 7.06
N PRO A 641 -0.31 42.43 7.39
CA PRO A 641 -1.63 41.78 7.42
C PRO A 641 -2.52 42.12 8.63
N GLN A 642 -2.19 43.13 9.45
CA GLN A 642 -2.97 43.50 10.65
C GLN A 642 -3.86 44.74 10.51
N LYS A 643 -3.93 45.39 9.33
CA LYS A 643 -4.74 46.62 9.16
C LYS A 643 -6.07 46.47 8.41
N ASP A 644 -6.41 45.29 7.89
CA ASP A 644 -7.69 45.06 7.22
C ASP A 644 -8.77 44.54 8.17
N TYR A 645 -9.41 45.49 8.87
CA TYR A 645 -10.55 45.22 9.75
C TYR A 645 -11.81 44.71 9.03
N HIS A 646 -11.82 44.62 7.69
CA HIS A 646 -12.94 44.13 6.89
C HIS A 646 -12.82 42.65 6.47
N MET A 647 -11.75 41.95 6.85
CA MET A 647 -11.55 40.52 6.53
C MET A 647 -11.65 39.59 7.77
N ASN A 648 -11.94 40.13 8.96
CA ASN A 648 -12.15 39.33 10.17
C ASN A 648 -13.65 39.01 10.38
N PHE A 649 -14.07 37.82 9.96
CA PHE A 649 -15.46 37.34 10.08
C PHE A 649 -15.84 36.78 11.47
N ASP A 650 -14.95 36.83 12.47
CA ASP A 650 -15.20 36.31 13.82
C ASP A 650 -15.81 37.32 14.81
N LYS A 651 -16.17 38.53 14.38
CA LYS A 651 -16.87 39.51 15.22
C LYS A 651 -18.10 40.08 14.52
N ASP A 652 -19.16 39.28 14.49
CA ASP A 652 -20.51 39.73 14.20
C ASP A 652 -21.13 40.35 15.47
N PRO A 653 -21.52 41.64 15.49
CA PRO A 653 -22.09 42.31 16.65
C PRO A 653 -23.56 41.93 16.94
N THR A 654 -24.14 40.96 16.21
CA THR A 654 -25.55 40.56 16.39
C THR A 654 -25.77 39.32 17.27
N LYS A 655 -24.72 38.70 17.83
CA LYS A 655 -24.86 37.59 18.79
C LYS A 655 -24.52 38.01 20.22
N GLY A 656 -25.55 38.18 21.05
CA GLY A 656 -25.42 38.35 22.50
C GLY A 656 -24.84 37.11 23.21
N PRO A 657 -24.32 37.25 24.45
CA PRO A 657 -23.49 36.23 25.09
C PRO A 657 -24.35 35.07 25.63
N LYS A 658 -24.11 33.85 25.16
CA LYS A 658 -24.64 32.64 25.81
C LYS A 658 -23.76 32.29 27.02
N ARG A 659 -24.37 32.34 28.20
CA ARG A 659 -23.80 31.94 29.51
C ARG A 659 -23.46 30.45 29.51
N ASN A 660 -22.29 30.13 30.07
CA ASN A 660 -21.94 28.82 30.59
C ASN A 660 -22.93 28.36 31.66
N LYS A 661 -23.37 27.10 31.54
CA LYS A 661 -23.55 26.16 32.63
C LYS A 661 -23.42 24.74 32.09
#